data_AF-A0A3C2CW22-F1
#
_entry.id   AF-A0A3C2CW22-F1
#
_cell.length_a   1.000
_cell.length_b   1.000
_cell.length_c   1.000
_cell.angle_alpha   90.00
_cell.angle_beta   90.00
_cell.angle_gamma   90.00
#
_symmetry.space_group_name_H-M   'P 1'
#
loop_
_entity.id
_entity.type
_entity.pdbx_description
1 polymer ?
#
loop_
_entity_poly.entity_id
_entity_poly.type
_entity_poly.pdbx_seq_one_letter_code
_entity_poly.pdbx_strand_id
1 'polypeptide(L)'
;MAMHINENFEKELQEKIESLDETKQRLAKRLLKIVQCDYYDRNRHYTLFNKAINDAAKNMDEKLEYLVDLTKDLLGTYQSDVLRYIISNAPKYPYSEGYDRRPYRTKNLEMHWERILEKCVSLFDLARYHGPMIRLLANRDDDMNTTVLPDVLAYELDHGNAQAEEFVKNSIYGDNSIAWLNRDVLKGIMLSHREEFYKMAGDLLVAARLQEGLRQSIVESMDEGCLAATTYLMKVIIDENLVRYSSIVRAMDVWTGMTLEAESTRVAKQIIELMHECLGNELIREEWLKSEDANKLYISLWATAVIDEERAQEEISQIVKNGKRYQKEVALYALTQSQNEGVKYTISSGCLDETSQELRALILENYPYECHFSWNYNRKTNQYTSKMYLERIPALADKAERMRQFSLFKDMLDEAPKKAMDVPLKVFKDVHISYSADLIANKMLYLAAYDQDPEMISVLIEYKDQLSPETRGNLLDCFTAGSIEEQRNFIFANLSDKSMSNREKALAKIMKMSLSSDEIKRVEDLLKLKSGSLRQQAIKVLMALDDEELETSIDSLLTSKSEWQHLGALDILHELKEAQPAKFEQLKDKAKIIQNPSAKEQLLINKLSHQENHSLKNGFNLFEPEKESKLLAAKTDVKQIPLEELLTMPEDRMRKILTGLSEAVHEHREFEYEMDWYGSKETLLLGAELRRDFINEEDSKRGLDSLPLPEVWSSYFKSTSITVREVMELVLYLKLDYVYRYYSGKLDYWERNGLKRATGWRKEFLEDLYPLEKIENVSKFMEQLAYSDQVKEILSAYTEDA
;
A
#
# COMPACT_ATOMS: atom_id res chain seq x y z
N MET A 1 -27.77 16.87 -4.31
CA MET A 1 -29.07 16.19 -4.51
C MET A 1 -28.75 14.70 -4.61
N ALA A 2 -29.25 13.86 -3.70
CA ALA A 2 -28.77 12.49 -3.54
C ALA A 2 -28.96 11.64 -4.82
N MET A 3 -27.93 10.90 -5.23
CA MET A 3 -28.05 9.91 -6.31
C MET A 3 -28.93 8.76 -5.85
N HIS A 4 -29.84 8.30 -6.72
CA HIS A 4 -30.72 7.19 -6.41
C HIS A 4 -30.05 5.86 -6.78
N ILE A 5 -29.65 5.08 -5.78
CA ILE A 5 -29.22 3.69 -5.97
C ILE A 5 -30.44 2.84 -6.35
N ASN A 6 -30.28 1.96 -7.33
CA ASN A 6 -31.29 0.97 -7.70
C ASN A 6 -31.37 -0.13 -6.63
N GLU A 7 -32.30 0.00 -5.69
CA GLU A 7 -32.53 -0.97 -4.60
C GLU A 7 -32.84 -2.39 -5.11
N ASN A 8 -33.31 -2.55 -6.35
CA ASN A 8 -33.63 -3.85 -6.95
C ASN A 8 -32.48 -4.44 -7.79
N PHE A 9 -31.39 -3.70 -8.03
CA PHE A 9 -30.34 -4.11 -8.96
C PHE A 9 -29.73 -5.46 -8.62
N GLU A 10 -29.43 -5.71 -7.34
CA GLU A 10 -28.84 -6.98 -6.92
C GLU A 10 -29.79 -8.16 -7.13
N LYS A 11 -31.09 -7.93 -6.91
CA LYS A 11 -32.12 -8.94 -7.12
C LYS A 11 -32.29 -9.24 -8.62
N GLU A 12 -32.32 -8.21 -9.46
CA GLU A 12 -32.38 -8.35 -10.91
C GLU A 12 -31.14 -9.08 -11.46
N LEU A 13 -29.94 -8.77 -10.94
CA LEU A 13 -28.73 -9.51 -11.27
C LEU A 13 -28.83 -10.99 -10.85
N GLN A 14 -29.29 -11.27 -9.63
CA GLN A 14 -29.45 -12.64 -9.13
C GLN A 14 -30.42 -13.45 -10.01
N GLU A 15 -31.55 -12.87 -10.44
CA GLU A 15 -32.51 -13.51 -11.35
C GLU A 15 -31.89 -13.78 -12.73
N LYS A 16 -31.15 -12.82 -13.31
CA LYS A 16 -30.45 -13.02 -14.59
C LYS A 16 -29.38 -14.12 -14.50
N ILE A 17 -28.65 -14.20 -13.38
CA ILE A 17 -27.62 -15.22 -13.12
C ILE A 17 -28.18 -16.64 -13.17
N GLU A 18 -29.44 -16.85 -12.77
CA GLU A 18 -30.08 -18.16 -12.79
C GLU A 18 -30.34 -18.68 -14.22
N SER A 19 -30.41 -17.78 -15.20
CA SER A 19 -30.62 -18.11 -16.61
C SER A 19 -29.34 -18.44 -17.40
N LEU A 20 -28.16 -18.25 -16.79
CA LEU A 20 -26.86 -18.48 -17.45
C LEU A 20 -26.46 -19.96 -17.44
N ASP A 21 -25.58 -20.35 -18.37
CA ASP A 21 -24.92 -21.66 -18.32
C ASP A 21 -24.04 -21.82 -17.07
N GLU A 22 -23.68 -23.06 -16.73
CA GLU A 22 -22.94 -23.37 -15.49
C GLU A 22 -21.63 -22.58 -15.33
N THR A 23 -20.90 -22.37 -16.44
CA THR A 23 -19.62 -21.65 -16.43
C THR A 23 -19.84 -20.17 -16.19
N LYS A 24 -20.70 -19.54 -17.00
CA LYS A 24 -21.05 -18.11 -16.84
C LYS A 24 -21.70 -17.85 -15.49
N GLN A 25 -22.52 -18.76 -14.99
CA GLN A 25 -23.15 -18.65 -13.67
C GLN A 25 -22.10 -18.62 -12.54
N ARG A 26 -21.06 -19.47 -12.60
CA ARG A 26 -19.96 -19.46 -11.63
C ARG A 26 -19.23 -18.12 -11.62
N LEU A 27 -18.95 -17.56 -12.79
CA LEU A 27 -18.30 -16.25 -12.95
C LEU A 27 -19.20 -15.12 -12.44
N ALA A 28 -20.45 -15.09 -12.88
CA ALA A 28 -21.42 -14.06 -12.51
C ALA A 28 -21.73 -14.03 -11.01
N LYS A 29 -21.74 -15.20 -10.33
CA LYS A 29 -21.85 -15.27 -8.87
C LYS A 29 -20.69 -14.56 -8.15
N ARG A 30 -19.49 -14.54 -8.74
CA ARG A 30 -18.35 -13.78 -8.19
C ARG A 30 -18.52 -12.28 -8.41
N LEU A 31 -18.94 -11.86 -9.60
CA LEU A 31 -19.30 -10.47 -9.87
C LEU A 31 -20.40 -9.97 -8.92
N LEU A 32 -21.45 -10.75 -8.70
CA LEU A 32 -22.49 -10.39 -7.73
C LEU A 32 -21.93 -10.23 -6.32
N LYS A 33 -20.95 -11.05 -5.92
CA LYS A 33 -20.29 -10.89 -4.61
C LYS A 33 -19.41 -9.65 -4.54
N ILE A 34 -18.68 -9.33 -5.60
CA ILE A 34 -17.96 -8.05 -5.72
C ILE A 34 -18.95 -6.89 -5.56
N VAL A 35 -20.11 -7.03 -6.20
CA VAL A 35 -21.17 -6.03 -6.13
C VAL A 35 -21.70 -5.90 -4.69
N GLN A 36 -21.94 -7.02 -4.01
CA GLN A 36 -22.49 -7.06 -2.66
C GLN A 36 -21.51 -6.66 -1.53
N CYS A 37 -20.20 -6.67 -1.76
CA CYS A 37 -19.20 -6.49 -0.70
C CYS A 37 -18.63 -5.06 -0.62
N ASP A 38 -18.11 -4.70 0.56
CA ASP A 38 -17.36 -3.47 0.80
C ASP A 38 -15.86 -3.62 0.46
N TYR A 39 -15.06 -2.56 0.59
CA TYR A 39 -13.66 -2.51 0.15
C TYR A 39 -12.79 -3.73 0.54
N TYR A 40 -12.85 -4.20 1.80
CA TYR A 40 -11.95 -5.25 2.29
C TYR A 40 -12.33 -6.64 1.76
N ASP A 41 -13.61 -7.00 1.77
CA ASP A 41 -14.07 -8.28 1.22
C ASP A 41 -14.17 -8.26 -0.31
N ARG A 42 -14.35 -7.06 -0.91
CA ARG A 42 -14.38 -6.84 -2.36
C ARG A 42 -13.07 -7.23 -3.02
N ASN A 43 -11.92 -6.84 -2.48
CA ASN A 43 -10.62 -7.22 -3.05
C ASN A 43 -10.44 -8.75 -3.09
N ARG A 44 -10.85 -9.45 -2.04
CA ARG A 44 -10.85 -10.92 -2.03
C ARG A 44 -11.73 -11.49 -3.13
N HIS A 45 -12.94 -10.95 -3.31
CA HIS A 45 -13.84 -11.40 -4.36
C HIS A 45 -13.36 -11.05 -5.77
N TYR A 46 -12.69 -9.92 -5.94
CA TYR A 46 -12.02 -9.53 -7.17
C TYR A 46 -10.90 -10.51 -7.55
N THR A 47 -10.00 -10.85 -6.63
CA THR A 47 -8.96 -11.88 -6.86
C THR A 47 -9.58 -13.24 -7.22
N LEU A 48 -10.67 -13.63 -6.54
CA LEU A 48 -11.36 -14.89 -6.85
C LEU A 48 -12.07 -14.86 -8.21
N PHE A 49 -12.56 -13.70 -8.65
CA PHE A 49 -13.16 -13.53 -9.97
C PHE A 49 -12.10 -13.61 -11.08
N ASN A 50 -10.98 -12.87 -10.93
CA ASN A 50 -9.83 -12.95 -11.83
C ASN A 50 -9.34 -14.39 -11.97
N LYS A 51 -9.16 -15.09 -10.84
CA LYS A 51 -8.79 -16.51 -10.83
C LYS A 51 -9.82 -17.38 -11.56
N ALA A 52 -11.11 -17.17 -11.31
CA ALA A 52 -12.16 -17.98 -11.93
C ALA A 52 -12.22 -17.79 -13.45
N ILE A 53 -11.95 -16.58 -13.95
CA ILE A 53 -11.83 -16.33 -15.40
C ILE A 53 -10.59 -17.04 -15.97
N ASN A 54 -9.44 -16.90 -15.31
CA ASN A 54 -8.21 -17.58 -15.74
C ASN A 54 -8.33 -19.12 -15.72
N ASP A 55 -9.14 -19.68 -14.82
CA ASP A 55 -9.44 -21.12 -14.79
C ASP A 55 -10.40 -21.54 -15.93
N ALA A 56 -11.25 -20.63 -16.42
CA ALA A 56 -12.30 -20.91 -17.41
C ALA A 56 -11.84 -20.69 -18.86
N ALA A 57 -10.92 -19.74 -19.08
CA ALA A 57 -10.42 -19.36 -20.40
C ALA A 57 -9.01 -19.92 -20.66
N LYS A 58 -8.73 -20.29 -21.91
CA LYS A 58 -7.43 -20.82 -22.34
C LYS A 58 -6.43 -19.76 -22.76
N ASN A 59 -6.92 -18.59 -23.19
CA ASN A 59 -6.12 -17.51 -23.75
C ASN A 59 -6.83 -16.17 -23.49
N MET A 60 -6.15 -15.06 -23.81
CA MET A 60 -6.67 -13.71 -23.62
C MET A 60 -8.00 -13.46 -24.35
N ASP A 61 -8.14 -13.90 -25.60
CA ASP A 61 -9.36 -13.67 -26.38
C ASP A 61 -10.59 -14.29 -25.71
N GLU A 62 -10.48 -15.54 -25.24
CA GLU A 62 -11.55 -16.20 -24.49
C GLU A 62 -11.87 -15.46 -23.17
N LYS A 63 -10.87 -14.93 -22.46
CA LYS A 63 -11.10 -14.12 -21.24
C LYS A 63 -11.94 -12.88 -21.55
N LEU A 64 -11.59 -12.15 -22.61
CA LEU A 64 -12.27 -10.93 -23.04
C LEU A 64 -13.70 -11.23 -23.51
N GLU A 65 -13.90 -12.32 -24.26
CA GLU A 65 -15.23 -12.77 -24.66
C GLU A 65 -16.11 -13.05 -23.44
N TYR A 66 -15.61 -13.76 -22.42
CA TYR A 66 -16.37 -13.98 -21.19
C TYR A 66 -16.78 -12.67 -20.49
N LEU A 67 -15.88 -11.68 -20.39
CA LEU A 67 -16.22 -10.39 -19.78
C LEU A 67 -17.31 -9.65 -20.55
N VAL A 68 -17.21 -9.65 -21.88
CA VAL A 68 -18.14 -8.94 -22.76
C VAL A 68 -19.52 -9.62 -22.78
N ASP A 69 -19.55 -10.94 -22.82
CA ASP A 69 -20.77 -11.73 -22.76
C ASP A 69 -21.47 -11.58 -21.41
N LEU A 70 -20.74 -11.70 -20.30
CA LEU A 70 -21.31 -11.50 -18.96
C LEU A 70 -21.89 -10.10 -18.79
N THR A 71 -21.17 -9.08 -19.27
CA THR A 71 -21.67 -7.69 -19.25
C THR A 71 -22.94 -7.55 -20.08
N LYS A 72 -23.01 -8.18 -21.26
CA LYS A 72 -24.20 -8.17 -22.11
C LYS A 72 -25.39 -8.88 -21.46
N ASP A 73 -25.16 -10.09 -20.94
CA ASP A 73 -26.21 -10.94 -20.38
C ASP A 73 -26.77 -10.35 -19.08
N LEU A 74 -25.95 -9.64 -18.29
CA LEU A 74 -26.32 -9.10 -16.99
C LEU A 74 -26.75 -7.63 -17.02
N LEU A 75 -26.03 -6.76 -17.73
CA LEU A 75 -26.27 -5.31 -17.74
C LEU A 75 -26.98 -4.83 -19.01
N GLY A 76 -26.73 -5.49 -20.14
CA GLY A 76 -27.36 -5.18 -21.43
C GLY A 76 -26.37 -4.75 -22.51
N THR A 77 -26.91 -4.41 -23.68
CA THR A 77 -26.10 -4.16 -24.88
C THR A 77 -25.24 -2.90 -24.76
N TYR A 78 -25.79 -1.81 -24.21
CA TYR A 78 -25.04 -0.55 -24.06
C TYR A 78 -23.75 -0.73 -23.26
N GLN A 79 -23.82 -1.34 -22.07
CA GLN A 79 -22.64 -1.59 -21.23
C GLN A 79 -21.65 -2.54 -21.91
N SER A 80 -22.14 -3.52 -22.66
CA SER A 80 -21.30 -4.43 -23.45
C SER A 80 -20.57 -3.69 -24.57
N ASP A 81 -21.23 -2.75 -25.25
CA ASP A 81 -20.64 -1.93 -26.31
C ASP A 81 -19.57 -0.98 -25.75
N VAL A 82 -19.82 -0.37 -24.59
CA VAL A 82 -18.80 0.42 -23.86
C VAL A 82 -17.59 -0.45 -23.51
N LEU A 83 -17.80 -1.66 -22.99
CA LEU A 83 -16.71 -2.57 -22.66
C LEU A 83 -15.91 -2.98 -23.92
N ARG A 84 -16.59 -3.24 -25.05
CA ARG A 84 -15.92 -3.50 -26.34
C ARG A 84 -15.11 -2.29 -26.81
N TYR A 85 -15.62 -1.08 -26.63
CA TYR A 85 -14.88 0.15 -26.91
C TYR A 85 -13.63 0.26 -26.04
N ILE A 86 -13.72 -0.03 -24.74
CA ILE A 86 -12.56 -0.04 -23.83
C ILE A 86 -11.51 -1.05 -24.30
N ILE A 87 -11.92 -2.30 -24.56
CA ILE A 87 -11.02 -3.37 -25.00
C ILE A 87 -10.32 -3.01 -26.31
N SER A 88 -11.08 -2.53 -27.31
CA SER A 88 -10.53 -2.22 -28.64
C SER A 88 -9.57 -1.02 -28.65
N ASN A 89 -9.73 -0.09 -27.70
CA ASN A 89 -8.87 1.08 -27.59
C ASN A 89 -7.78 0.94 -26.52
N ALA A 90 -7.78 -0.11 -25.69
CA ALA A 90 -6.77 -0.32 -24.66
C ALA A 90 -5.32 -0.18 -25.19
N PRO A 91 -4.94 -0.74 -26.37
CA PRO A 91 -3.61 -0.52 -26.95
C PRO A 91 -3.24 0.92 -27.30
N LYS A 92 -4.22 1.81 -27.44
CA LYS A 92 -4.02 3.23 -27.77
C LYS A 92 -3.78 4.09 -26.53
N TYR A 93 -4.00 3.55 -25.35
CA TYR A 93 -3.80 4.24 -24.07
C TYR A 93 -2.62 3.62 -23.32
N PRO A 94 -1.90 4.41 -22.52
CA PRO A 94 -0.83 3.87 -21.68
C PRO A 94 -1.34 2.76 -20.76
N TYR A 95 -0.51 1.74 -20.52
CA TYR A 95 -0.91 0.58 -19.70
C TYR A 95 -0.47 0.70 -18.23
N SER A 96 0.53 1.54 -17.93
CA SER A 96 1.07 1.70 -16.57
C SER A 96 0.18 2.57 -15.68
N GLU A 97 0.22 2.32 -14.38
CA GLU A 97 -0.60 3.00 -13.38
C GLU A 97 0.20 3.43 -12.15
N GLY A 98 -0.40 4.25 -11.27
CA GLY A 98 0.21 4.72 -10.03
C GLY A 98 1.12 5.94 -10.15
N TYR A 99 1.95 6.16 -9.13
CA TYR A 99 2.87 7.30 -9.03
C TYR A 99 4.02 7.23 -10.05
N ASP A 100 4.53 6.03 -10.29
CA ASP A 100 5.65 5.77 -11.21
C ASP A 100 5.21 5.43 -12.64
N ARG A 101 3.98 5.79 -13.03
CA ARG A 101 3.46 5.51 -14.37
C ARG A 101 4.23 6.29 -15.45
N ARG A 102 4.35 5.70 -16.63
CA ARG A 102 4.90 6.34 -17.84
C ARG A 102 3.91 6.21 -18.99
N PRO A 103 3.84 7.13 -19.95
CA PRO A 103 2.86 7.06 -21.03
C PRO A 103 3.18 6.00 -22.10
N TYR A 104 3.69 4.83 -21.70
CA TYR A 104 4.09 3.70 -22.55
C TYR A 104 2.90 2.88 -23.01
N ARG A 105 2.90 2.50 -24.28
CA ARG A 105 1.79 1.80 -24.94
C ARG A 105 2.27 0.47 -25.47
N THR A 106 1.40 -0.54 -25.44
CA THR A 106 1.67 -1.85 -26.03
C THR A 106 0.40 -2.43 -26.61
N LYS A 107 0.56 -3.21 -27.69
CA LYS A 107 -0.52 -3.99 -28.31
C LYS A 107 -0.80 -5.30 -27.56
N ASN A 108 0.08 -5.71 -26.66
CA ASN A 108 -0.10 -6.89 -25.84
C ASN A 108 -1.22 -6.68 -24.81
N LEU A 109 -2.38 -7.28 -25.06
CA LEU A 109 -3.56 -7.17 -24.20
C LEU A 109 -3.39 -7.80 -22.80
N GLU A 110 -2.40 -8.68 -22.59
CA GLU A 110 -2.07 -9.18 -21.24
C GLU A 110 -1.62 -8.04 -20.32
N MET A 111 -0.91 -7.03 -20.85
CA MET A 111 -0.51 -5.84 -20.09
C MET A 111 -1.68 -4.93 -19.72
N HIS A 112 -2.83 -5.10 -20.37
CA HIS A 112 -4.05 -4.34 -20.12
C HIS A 112 -5.09 -5.12 -19.29
N TRP A 113 -4.81 -6.37 -18.95
CA TRP A 113 -5.78 -7.29 -18.37
C TRP A 113 -6.39 -6.78 -17.07
N GLU A 114 -5.55 -6.36 -16.13
CA GLU A 114 -6.01 -5.90 -14.81
C GLU A 114 -6.93 -4.69 -14.94
N ARG A 115 -6.52 -3.70 -15.75
CA ARG A 115 -7.34 -2.52 -16.04
C ARG A 115 -8.65 -2.89 -16.73
N ILE A 116 -8.64 -3.74 -17.76
CA ILE A 116 -9.86 -4.16 -18.45
C ILE A 116 -10.82 -4.84 -17.48
N LEU A 117 -10.30 -5.70 -16.60
CA LEU A 117 -11.08 -6.38 -15.57
C LEU A 117 -11.67 -5.39 -14.57
N GLU A 118 -10.88 -4.40 -14.13
CA GLU A 118 -11.31 -3.34 -13.22
C GLU A 118 -12.41 -2.48 -13.85
N LYS A 119 -12.25 -2.06 -15.11
CA LYS A 119 -13.26 -1.30 -15.85
C LYS A 119 -14.54 -2.09 -16.05
N CYS A 120 -14.43 -3.39 -16.32
CA CYS A 120 -15.59 -4.29 -16.38
C CYS A 120 -16.34 -4.29 -15.05
N VAL A 121 -15.65 -4.51 -13.92
CA VAL A 121 -16.26 -4.45 -12.57
C VAL A 121 -16.86 -3.07 -12.30
N SER A 122 -16.16 -2.00 -12.67
CA SER A 122 -16.64 -0.63 -12.49
C SER A 122 -17.90 -0.33 -13.32
N LEU A 123 -18.15 -1.00 -14.44
CA LEU A 123 -19.42 -0.89 -15.17
C LEU A 123 -20.59 -1.50 -14.38
N PHE A 124 -20.35 -2.59 -13.64
CA PHE A 124 -21.37 -3.17 -12.75
C PHE A 124 -21.68 -2.24 -11.57
N ASP A 125 -20.67 -1.55 -11.05
CA ASP A 125 -20.89 -0.53 -10.03
C ASP A 125 -21.68 0.66 -10.59
N LEU A 126 -21.28 1.17 -11.74
CA LEU A 126 -21.96 2.29 -12.40
C LEU A 126 -23.42 1.96 -12.71
N ALA A 127 -23.72 0.73 -13.16
CA ALA A 127 -25.07 0.29 -13.51
C ALA A 127 -26.06 0.25 -12.33
N ARG A 128 -25.59 0.40 -11.09
CA ARG A 128 -26.47 0.51 -9.91
C ARG A 128 -27.12 1.87 -9.78
N TYR A 129 -26.54 2.90 -10.37
CA TYR A 129 -26.97 4.27 -10.14
C TYR A 129 -27.98 4.67 -11.20
N HIS A 130 -29.13 5.19 -10.76
CA HIS A 130 -30.17 5.71 -11.65
C HIS A 130 -29.86 7.15 -12.03
N GLY A 131 -29.60 7.39 -13.31
CA GLY A 131 -29.49 8.74 -13.86
C GLY A 131 -28.73 8.81 -15.17
N PRO A 132 -28.87 9.91 -15.94
CA PRO A 132 -28.01 10.15 -17.09
C PRO A 132 -26.55 10.30 -16.62
N MET A 133 -25.62 9.72 -17.37
CA MET A 133 -24.18 9.78 -17.14
C MET A 133 -23.66 11.18 -16.78
N ILE A 134 -24.19 12.22 -17.43
CA ILE A 134 -23.84 13.62 -17.19
C ILE A 134 -24.01 14.01 -15.71
N ARG A 135 -25.04 13.47 -15.02
CA ARG A 135 -25.22 13.72 -13.59
C ARG A 135 -24.19 13.00 -12.72
N LEU A 136 -23.71 11.84 -13.16
CA LEU A 136 -22.67 11.07 -12.47
C LEU A 136 -21.31 11.75 -12.66
N LEU A 137 -21.03 12.27 -13.85
CA LEU A 137 -19.83 13.07 -14.12
C LEU A 137 -19.84 14.41 -13.39
N ALA A 138 -21.01 15.00 -13.13
CA ALA A 138 -21.15 16.30 -12.46
C ALA A 138 -21.11 16.22 -10.92
N ASN A 139 -21.31 15.06 -10.30
CA ASN A 139 -21.33 14.90 -8.84
C ASN A 139 -20.28 13.86 -8.43
N ARG A 140 -19.21 14.28 -7.73
CA ARG A 140 -18.40 13.35 -6.94
C ARG A 140 -19.20 12.98 -5.70
N ASP A 141 -19.85 11.82 -5.74
CA ASP A 141 -20.28 11.16 -4.52
C ASP A 141 -19.11 10.28 -4.09
N ASP A 142 -18.51 10.55 -2.93
CA ASP A 142 -17.34 9.82 -2.42
C ASP A 142 -17.62 8.32 -2.20
N ASP A 143 -18.89 7.91 -2.16
CA ASP A 143 -19.30 6.51 -2.08
C ASP A 143 -19.27 5.78 -3.45
N MET A 144 -19.04 6.51 -4.57
CA MET A 144 -18.89 5.95 -5.92
C MET A 144 -17.48 5.43 -6.19
N ASN A 145 -17.26 4.13 -6.02
CA ASN A 145 -16.01 3.50 -6.44
C ASN A 145 -16.04 3.15 -7.94
N THR A 146 -16.08 4.16 -8.83
CA THR A 146 -16.12 3.93 -10.29
C THR A 146 -14.95 4.58 -11.02
N THR A 147 -14.09 3.78 -11.62
CA THR A 147 -12.98 4.25 -12.46
C THR A 147 -13.34 4.32 -13.94
N VAL A 148 -14.49 3.79 -14.37
CA VAL A 148 -14.90 3.69 -15.78
C VAL A 148 -15.59 4.94 -16.36
N LEU A 149 -15.92 5.93 -15.53
CA LEU A 149 -16.60 7.16 -15.97
C LEU A 149 -15.87 7.91 -17.10
N PRO A 150 -14.54 8.09 -17.06
CA PRO A 150 -13.80 8.69 -18.17
C PRO A 150 -13.94 7.92 -19.49
N ASP A 151 -13.90 6.59 -19.42
CA ASP A 151 -14.02 5.71 -20.59
C ASP A 151 -15.42 5.79 -21.22
N VAL A 152 -16.45 5.85 -20.37
CA VAL A 152 -17.84 6.04 -20.78
C VAL A 152 -18.03 7.41 -21.45
N LEU A 153 -17.46 8.49 -20.90
CA LEU A 153 -17.48 9.81 -21.55
C LEU A 153 -16.78 9.77 -22.91
N ALA A 154 -15.59 9.16 -22.99
CA ALA A 154 -14.85 9.02 -24.23
C ALA A 154 -15.65 8.24 -25.30
N TYR A 155 -16.32 7.16 -24.90
CA TYR A 155 -17.23 6.41 -25.76
C TYR A 155 -18.33 7.31 -26.35
N GLU A 156 -19.02 8.10 -25.52
CA GLU A 156 -20.09 8.99 -26.01
C GLU A 156 -19.59 10.09 -26.95
N LEU A 157 -18.44 10.69 -26.64
CA LEU A 157 -17.83 11.71 -27.49
C LEU A 157 -17.45 11.12 -28.85
N ASP A 158 -16.86 9.92 -28.88
CA ASP A 158 -16.47 9.26 -30.13
C ASP A 158 -17.68 8.80 -30.96
N HIS A 159 -18.83 8.58 -30.32
CA HIS A 159 -20.10 8.25 -31.00
C HIS A 159 -20.97 9.47 -31.32
N GLY A 160 -20.49 10.69 -31.04
CA GLY A 160 -21.18 11.94 -31.40
C GLY A 160 -22.44 12.22 -30.59
N ASN A 161 -22.46 11.81 -29.31
CA ASN A 161 -23.58 12.09 -28.44
C ASN A 161 -23.63 13.58 -28.08
N ALA A 162 -24.58 14.30 -28.69
CA ALA A 162 -24.76 15.74 -28.52
C ALA A 162 -24.87 16.20 -27.05
N GLN A 163 -25.46 15.39 -26.16
CA GLN A 163 -25.57 15.75 -24.74
C GLN A 163 -24.21 15.71 -24.04
N ALA A 164 -23.38 14.71 -24.36
CA ALA A 164 -22.02 14.61 -23.82
C ALA A 164 -21.15 15.75 -24.36
N GLU A 165 -21.27 16.08 -25.66
CA GLU A 165 -20.54 17.20 -26.26
C GLU A 165 -20.92 18.55 -25.63
N GLU A 166 -22.22 18.78 -25.41
CA GLU A 166 -22.72 19.99 -24.75
C GLU A 166 -22.27 20.05 -23.28
N PHE A 167 -22.29 18.92 -22.58
CA PHE A 167 -21.78 18.84 -21.21
C PHE A 167 -20.31 19.24 -21.14
N VAL A 168 -19.43 18.67 -21.98
CA VAL A 168 -18.00 19.03 -22.00
C VAL A 168 -17.81 20.52 -22.33
N LYS A 169 -18.53 21.04 -23.33
CA LYS A 169 -18.47 22.48 -23.68
C LYS A 169 -18.88 23.37 -22.51
N ASN A 170 -19.95 23.01 -21.80
CA ASN A 170 -20.42 23.74 -20.64
C ASN A 170 -19.49 23.60 -19.42
N SER A 171 -18.85 22.44 -19.23
CA SER A 171 -17.83 22.25 -18.18
C SER A 171 -16.58 23.13 -18.41
N ILE A 172 -16.21 23.41 -19.66
CA ILE A 172 -15.02 24.21 -19.98
C ILE A 172 -15.33 25.71 -20.09
N TYR A 173 -16.43 26.08 -20.75
CA TYR A 173 -16.75 27.48 -21.09
C TYR A 173 -17.98 28.04 -20.37
N GLY A 174 -18.75 27.19 -19.69
CA GLY A 174 -19.99 27.58 -19.02
C GLY A 174 -19.75 28.19 -17.63
N ASP A 175 -20.84 28.61 -16.99
CA ASP A 175 -20.83 29.05 -15.60
C ASP A 175 -20.86 27.82 -14.67
N ASN A 176 -19.98 27.77 -13.66
CA ASN A 176 -19.70 26.59 -12.81
C ASN A 176 -20.90 26.09 -11.97
N SER A 177 -22.09 26.68 -12.15
CA SER A 177 -23.32 26.35 -11.45
C SER A 177 -24.08 25.15 -12.04
N ILE A 178 -23.73 24.66 -13.25
CA ILE A 178 -24.47 23.61 -13.97
C ILE A 178 -23.63 22.36 -14.29
N ALA A 179 -22.33 22.53 -14.61
CA ALA A 179 -21.44 21.43 -14.96
C ALA A 179 -20.03 21.69 -14.41
N TRP A 180 -19.59 20.88 -13.44
CA TRP A 180 -18.27 21.04 -12.81
C TRP A 180 -17.19 20.33 -13.63
N LEU A 181 -16.08 21.01 -13.89
CA LEU A 181 -14.90 20.39 -14.49
C LEU A 181 -14.11 19.63 -13.41
N ASN A 182 -13.95 18.32 -13.59
CA ASN A 182 -13.13 17.48 -12.73
C ASN A 182 -12.17 16.61 -13.56
N ARG A 183 -11.32 15.87 -12.83
CA ARG A 183 -10.31 14.97 -13.42
C ARG A 183 -10.92 13.90 -14.34
N ASP A 184 -12.11 13.40 -14.04
CA ASP A 184 -12.75 12.37 -14.87
C ASP A 184 -13.23 12.92 -16.21
N VAL A 185 -13.73 14.16 -16.22
CA VAL A 185 -14.08 14.87 -17.47
C VAL A 185 -12.84 15.15 -18.30
N LEU A 186 -11.76 15.65 -17.68
CA LEU A 186 -10.48 15.88 -18.36
C LEU A 186 -9.93 14.58 -18.95
N LYS A 187 -9.89 13.50 -18.16
CA LYS A 187 -9.43 12.18 -18.62
C LYS A 187 -10.31 11.65 -19.76
N GLY A 188 -11.62 11.80 -19.69
CA GLY A 188 -12.53 11.39 -20.78
C GLY A 188 -12.28 12.15 -22.09
N ILE A 189 -11.95 13.45 -22.01
CA ILE A 189 -11.50 14.24 -23.17
C ILE A 189 -10.20 13.64 -23.73
N MET A 190 -9.21 13.36 -22.87
CA MET A 190 -7.90 12.84 -23.31
C MET A 190 -7.99 11.43 -23.90
N LEU A 191 -8.95 10.61 -23.45
CA LEU A 191 -9.23 9.27 -23.99
C LEU A 191 -10.00 9.33 -25.32
N SER A 192 -10.81 10.36 -25.56
CA SER A 192 -11.56 10.50 -26.82
C SER A 192 -10.66 10.72 -28.03
N HIS A 193 -11.08 10.25 -29.21
CA HIS A 193 -10.38 10.40 -30.48
C HIS A 193 -10.86 11.65 -31.25
N ARG A 194 -11.36 12.66 -30.53
CA ARG A 194 -12.02 13.85 -31.10
C ARG A 194 -11.17 15.11 -30.88
N GLU A 195 -10.59 15.60 -31.98
CA GLU A 195 -9.65 16.72 -31.97
C GLU A 195 -10.18 18.03 -31.38
N GLU A 196 -11.47 18.29 -31.55
CA GLU A 196 -12.09 19.49 -31.00
C GLU A 196 -12.00 19.57 -29.47
N PHE A 197 -12.11 18.46 -28.75
CA PHE A 197 -12.19 18.50 -27.28
C PHE A 197 -10.82 18.68 -26.63
N TYR A 198 -9.78 18.03 -27.14
CA TYR A 198 -8.43 18.30 -26.63
C TYR A 198 -7.89 19.67 -27.10
N LYS A 199 -8.43 20.27 -28.16
CA LYS A 199 -8.25 21.71 -28.45
C LYS A 199 -8.85 22.59 -27.35
N MET A 200 -10.08 22.31 -26.92
CA MET A 200 -10.71 23.04 -25.81
C MET A 200 -9.93 22.88 -24.50
N ALA A 201 -9.41 21.69 -24.22
CA ALA A 201 -8.51 21.47 -23.07
C ALA A 201 -7.20 22.28 -23.19
N GLY A 202 -6.67 22.44 -24.41
CA GLY A 202 -5.53 23.31 -24.70
C GLY A 202 -5.83 24.77 -24.43
N ASP A 203 -6.96 25.29 -24.93
CA ASP A 203 -7.41 26.66 -24.67
C ASP A 203 -7.57 26.91 -23.16
N LEU A 204 -8.13 25.93 -22.45
CA LEU A 204 -8.28 25.96 -21.01
C LEU A 204 -6.92 25.99 -20.29
N LEU A 205 -5.95 25.19 -20.72
CA LEU A 205 -4.59 25.18 -20.17
C LEU A 205 -3.90 26.54 -20.33
N VAL A 206 -4.09 27.21 -21.47
CA VAL A 206 -3.58 28.57 -21.71
C VAL A 206 -4.29 29.60 -20.83
N ALA A 207 -5.61 29.42 -20.64
CA ALA A 207 -6.43 30.30 -19.81
C ALA A 207 -6.16 30.14 -18.30
N ALA A 208 -5.66 28.99 -17.85
CA ALA A 208 -5.39 28.63 -16.46
C ALA A 208 -4.24 29.43 -15.79
N ARG A 209 -3.97 30.67 -16.21
CA ARG A 209 -2.82 31.52 -15.87
C ARG A 209 -2.41 31.55 -14.40
N LEU A 210 -3.35 31.78 -13.47
CA LEU A 210 -3.09 31.88 -12.03
C LEU A 210 -3.69 30.69 -11.24
N GLN A 211 -4.29 29.72 -11.92
CA GLN A 211 -4.94 28.56 -11.30
C GLN A 211 -4.01 27.35 -11.42
N GLU A 212 -3.07 27.17 -10.47
CA GLU A 212 -2.12 26.05 -10.49
C GLU A 212 -2.84 24.70 -10.41
N GLY A 213 -3.85 24.56 -9.55
CA GLY A 213 -4.63 23.31 -9.43
C GLY A 213 -5.32 22.90 -10.73
N LEU A 214 -5.80 23.86 -11.52
CA LEU A 214 -6.37 23.57 -12.84
C LEU A 214 -5.30 23.15 -13.85
N ARG A 215 -4.15 23.85 -13.89
CA ARG A 215 -3.02 23.44 -14.75
C ARG A 215 -2.59 22.02 -14.45
N GLN A 216 -2.36 21.72 -13.17
CA GLN A 216 -1.97 20.41 -12.67
C GLN A 216 -2.97 19.33 -13.09
N SER A 217 -4.26 19.55 -12.87
CA SER A 217 -5.31 18.59 -13.25
C SER A 217 -5.31 18.25 -14.75
N ILE A 218 -5.03 19.24 -15.61
CA ILE A 218 -4.95 19.04 -17.07
C ILE A 218 -3.71 18.21 -17.43
N VAL A 219 -2.53 18.60 -16.95
CA VAL A 219 -1.27 17.94 -17.35
C VAL A 219 -1.09 16.55 -16.75
N GLU A 220 -1.62 16.29 -15.56
CA GLU A 220 -1.65 14.95 -14.95
C GLU A 220 -2.66 14.00 -15.61
N SER A 221 -3.50 14.49 -16.51
CA SER A 221 -4.40 13.66 -17.33
C SER A 221 -3.80 13.35 -18.71
N MET A 222 -2.73 14.05 -19.12
CA MET A 222 -2.14 13.91 -20.46
C MET A 222 -1.45 12.55 -20.68
N ASP A 223 -0.85 11.99 -19.63
CA ASP A 223 -0.14 10.71 -19.64
C ASP A 223 -1.05 9.48 -19.47
N GLU A 224 -2.36 9.71 -19.37
CA GLU A 224 -3.38 8.67 -19.36
C GLU A 224 -4.19 8.63 -20.68
N GLY A 225 -3.98 9.62 -21.56
CA GLY A 225 -4.76 9.84 -22.78
C GLY A 225 -4.27 9.10 -24.03
N CYS A 226 -4.97 9.33 -25.14
CA CYS A 226 -4.51 8.92 -26.46
C CYS A 226 -3.29 9.75 -26.91
N LEU A 227 -2.44 9.17 -27.76
CA LEU A 227 -1.20 9.81 -28.21
C LEU A 227 -1.45 11.16 -28.91
N ALA A 228 -2.56 11.29 -29.63
CA ALA A 228 -2.93 12.52 -30.32
C ALA A 228 -3.18 13.68 -29.35
N ALA A 229 -3.95 13.44 -28.28
CA ALA A 229 -4.23 14.44 -27.26
C ALA A 229 -2.95 14.86 -26.52
N THR A 230 -2.12 13.89 -26.10
CA THR A 230 -0.83 14.16 -25.43
C THR A 230 0.08 15.02 -26.31
N THR A 231 0.24 14.66 -27.59
CA THR A 231 1.11 15.38 -28.53
C THR A 231 0.61 16.79 -28.80
N TYR A 232 -0.71 16.97 -28.96
CA TYR A 232 -1.31 18.29 -29.16
C TYR A 232 -1.08 19.21 -27.96
N LEU A 233 -1.36 18.75 -26.74
CA LEU A 233 -1.20 19.57 -25.53
C LEU A 233 0.27 19.85 -25.22
N MET A 234 1.17 18.91 -25.53
CA MET A 234 2.61 19.15 -25.46
C MET A 234 3.03 20.29 -26.39
N LYS A 235 2.46 20.35 -27.60
CA LYS A 235 2.68 21.48 -28.52
C LYS A 235 2.17 22.81 -27.96
N VAL A 236 0.98 22.82 -27.34
CA VAL A 236 0.43 24.01 -26.65
C VAL A 236 1.38 24.48 -25.54
N ILE A 237 1.91 23.57 -24.72
CA ILE A 237 2.87 23.89 -23.66
C ILE A 237 4.13 24.57 -24.23
N ILE A 238 4.64 24.07 -25.35
CA ILE A 238 5.82 24.63 -26.03
C ILE A 238 5.52 26.03 -26.57
N ASP A 239 4.43 26.16 -27.34
CA ASP A 239 4.07 27.40 -28.03
C ASP A 239 3.77 28.56 -27.06
N GLU A 240 3.09 28.24 -25.97
CA GLU A 240 2.67 29.20 -24.94
C GLU A 240 3.69 29.33 -23.80
N ASN A 241 4.86 28.71 -23.97
CA ASN A 241 6.00 28.73 -23.04
C ASN A 241 5.61 28.36 -21.59
N LEU A 242 4.70 27.40 -21.43
CA LEU A 242 4.10 27.02 -20.14
C LEU A 242 5.08 26.26 -19.23
N VAL A 243 6.21 25.78 -19.76
CA VAL A 243 7.32 25.13 -19.00
C VAL A 243 7.85 26.00 -17.84
N ARG A 244 7.53 27.29 -17.83
CA ARG A 244 7.81 28.20 -16.70
C ARG A 244 7.07 27.87 -15.40
N TYR A 245 6.01 27.05 -15.44
CA TYR A 245 5.22 26.67 -14.28
C TYR A 245 5.70 25.34 -13.70
N SER A 246 5.75 25.25 -12.36
CA SER A 246 6.18 24.05 -11.61
C SER A 246 5.35 22.82 -11.93
N SER A 247 4.02 22.93 -11.97
CA SER A 247 3.11 21.84 -12.36
C SER A 247 3.47 21.19 -13.69
N ILE A 248 3.96 21.96 -14.67
CA ILE A 248 4.37 21.45 -15.98
C ILE A 248 5.66 20.63 -15.86
N VAL A 249 6.67 21.16 -15.15
CA VAL A 249 7.96 20.48 -14.97
C VAL A 249 7.76 19.16 -14.20
N ARG A 250 6.93 19.17 -13.14
CA ARG A 250 6.58 17.96 -12.39
C ARG A 250 5.89 16.91 -13.24
N ALA A 251 4.93 17.34 -14.07
CA ALA A 251 4.26 16.42 -14.98
C ALA A 251 5.26 15.81 -15.95
N MET A 252 6.23 16.58 -16.46
CA MET A 252 7.31 16.06 -17.29
C MET A 252 8.20 15.04 -16.57
N ASP A 253 8.47 15.22 -15.28
CA ASP A 253 9.20 14.25 -14.45
C ASP A 253 8.43 12.93 -14.34
N VAL A 254 7.10 12.98 -14.15
CA VAL A 254 6.23 11.79 -14.19
C VAL A 254 6.24 11.15 -15.60
N TRP A 255 6.12 11.94 -16.66
CA TRP A 255 6.04 11.40 -18.03
C TRP A 255 7.33 10.72 -18.46
N THR A 256 8.47 11.25 -18.04
CA THR A 256 9.79 10.83 -18.52
C THR A 256 10.54 9.97 -17.52
N GLY A 257 10.27 10.09 -16.22
CA GLY A 257 11.10 9.54 -15.15
C GLY A 257 12.40 10.29 -14.90
N MET A 258 12.60 11.45 -15.53
CA MET A 258 13.75 12.33 -15.29
C MET A 258 13.52 13.23 -14.07
N THR A 259 14.59 13.84 -13.54
CA THR A 259 14.57 14.75 -12.38
C THR A 259 14.69 16.22 -12.81
N LEU A 260 13.82 16.68 -13.72
CA LEU A 260 13.90 18.01 -14.33
C LEU A 260 13.55 19.15 -13.36
N GLU A 261 12.82 18.89 -12.27
CA GLU A 261 12.64 19.87 -11.19
C GLU A 261 13.98 20.31 -10.58
N ALA A 262 14.99 19.44 -10.55
CA ALA A 262 16.35 19.74 -10.09
C ALA A 262 17.20 20.50 -11.13
N GLU A 263 16.64 20.77 -12.31
CA GLU A 263 17.31 21.40 -13.43
C GLU A 263 16.80 22.82 -13.71
N SER A 264 17.52 23.53 -14.58
CA SER A 264 17.07 24.86 -15.01
C SER A 264 15.86 24.78 -15.94
N THR A 265 14.97 25.78 -15.90
CA THR A 265 13.84 25.90 -16.84
C THR A 265 14.26 25.83 -18.31
N ARG A 266 15.50 26.23 -18.64
CA ARG A 266 16.07 26.08 -19.98
C ARG A 266 16.23 24.60 -20.39
N VAL A 267 16.69 23.75 -19.48
CA VAL A 267 16.85 22.31 -19.72
C VAL A 267 15.49 21.66 -19.87
N ALA A 268 14.54 21.94 -18.97
CA ALA A 268 13.17 21.46 -19.11
C ALA A 268 12.56 21.86 -20.46
N LYS A 269 12.74 23.11 -20.89
CA LYS A 269 12.28 23.58 -22.21
C LYS A 269 12.91 22.79 -23.35
N GLN A 270 14.21 22.56 -23.30
CA GLN A 270 14.90 21.77 -24.33
C GLN A 270 14.38 20.34 -24.37
N ILE A 271 14.15 19.71 -23.21
CA ILE A 271 13.67 18.32 -23.13
C ILE A 271 12.27 18.18 -23.72
N ILE A 272 11.32 19.07 -23.41
CA ILE A 272 9.97 18.98 -24.00
C ILE A 272 9.95 19.22 -25.51
N GLU A 273 10.85 20.09 -26.02
CA GLU A 273 11.03 20.29 -27.46
C GLU A 273 11.54 19.01 -28.13
N LEU A 274 12.53 18.34 -27.53
CA LEU A 274 13.01 17.03 -28.00
C LEU A 274 11.89 15.99 -27.96
N MET A 275 11.13 15.91 -26.87
CA MET A 275 10.01 14.96 -26.72
C MET A 275 9.00 15.10 -27.86
N HIS A 276 8.52 16.33 -28.11
CA HIS A 276 7.53 16.59 -29.15
C HIS A 276 8.07 16.27 -30.55
N GLU A 277 9.31 16.67 -30.84
CA GLU A 277 9.94 16.38 -32.14
C GLU A 277 10.11 14.87 -32.37
N CYS A 278 10.51 14.12 -31.35
CA CYS A 278 10.70 12.67 -31.40
C CYS A 278 9.38 11.90 -31.57
N LEU A 279 8.32 12.32 -30.86
CA LEU A 279 6.99 11.70 -31.01
C LEU A 279 6.43 11.88 -32.42
N GLY A 280 6.63 13.05 -33.02
CA GLY A 280 6.10 13.40 -34.34
C GLY A 280 6.91 12.92 -35.54
N ASN A 281 8.17 12.50 -35.36
CA ASN A 281 9.08 12.22 -36.47
C ASN A 281 9.88 10.92 -36.29
N GLU A 282 9.54 9.90 -37.08
CA GLU A 282 10.22 8.60 -37.07
C GLU A 282 11.69 8.66 -37.50
N LEU A 283 12.04 9.50 -38.49
CA LEU A 283 13.43 9.63 -38.94
C LEU A 283 14.31 10.19 -37.82
N ILE A 284 13.78 11.15 -37.04
CA ILE A 284 14.48 11.74 -35.91
C ILE A 284 14.65 10.73 -34.77
N ARG A 285 13.63 9.91 -34.47
CA ARG A 285 13.80 8.78 -33.54
C ARG A 285 14.94 7.86 -33.98
N GLU A 286 14.92 7.40 -35.23
CA GLU A 286 15.96 6.49 -35.73
C GLU A 286 17.37 7.10 -35.73
N GLU A 287 17.48 8.40 -35.99
CA GLU A 287 18.73 9.14 -35.89
C GLU A 287 19.22 9.22 -34.44
N TRP A 288 18.35 9.59 -33.50
CA TRP A 288 18.72 9.85 -32.11
C TRP A 288 19.03 8.58 -31.32
N LEU A 289 18.55 7.40 -31.74
CA LEU A 289 19.02 6.11 -31.22
C LEU A 289 20.54 5.90 -31.38
N LYS A 290 21.18 6.63 -32.30
CA LYS A 290 22.64 6.56 -32.55
C LYS A 290 23.39 7.79 -32.04
N SER A 291 22.70 8.72 -31.38
CA SER A 291 23.26 9.96 -30.88
C SER A 291 24.30 9.73 -29.78
N GLU A 292 25.33 10.57 -29.75
CA GLU A 292 26.27 10.65 -28.62
C GLU A 292 25.75 11.53 -27.47
N ASP A 293 24.70 12.32 -27.74
CA ASP A 293 23.95 13.04 -26.70
C ASP A 293 22.99 12.08 -26.00
N ALA A 294 23.23 11.86 -24.71
CA ALA A 294 22.45 10.94 -23.88
C ALA A 294 20.99 11.34 -23.73
N ASN A 295 20.66 12.64 -23.70
CA ASN A 295 19.27 13.09 -23.62
C ASN A 295 18.53 12.75 -24.91
N LYS A 296 19.16 12.93 -26.08
CA LYS A 296 18.56 12.52 -27.35
C LYS A 296 18.36 11.02 -27.44
N LEU A 297 19.35 10.23 -27.02
CA LEU A 297 19.24 8.78 -26.98
C LEU A 297 18.10 8.33 -26.06
N TYR A 298 18.04 8.90 -24.85
CA TYR A 298 17.00 8.61 -23.88
C TYR A 298 15.60 8.97 -24.40
N ILE A 299 15.42 10.20 -24.89
CA ILE A 299 14.14 10.66 -25.44
C ILE A 299 13.72 9.84 -26.66
N SER A 300 14.66 9.34 -27.46
CA SER A 300 14.34 8.42 -28.56
C SER A 300 13.79 7.08 -28.08
N LEU A 301 14.39 6.48 -27.05
CA LEU A 301 13.89 5.25 -26.44
C LEU A 301 12.53 5.48 -25.77
N TRP A 302 12.40 6.56 -25.00
CA TRP A 302 11.15 6.97 -24.37
C TRP A 302 10.04 7.19 -25.40
N ALA A 303 10.28 7.97 -26.46
CA ALA A 303 9.28 8.24 -27.50
C ALA A 303 8.89 6.96 -28.24
N THR A 304 9.84 6.05 -28.47
CA THR A 304 9.55 4.73 -29.03
C THR A 304 8.62 3.95 -28.10
N ALA A 305 8.86 3.92 -26.79
CA ALA A 305 8.02 3.22 -25.83
C ALA A 305 6.63 3.86 -25.64
N VAL A 306 6.54 5.19 -25.73
CA VAL A 306 5.28 5.93 -25.74
C VAL A 306 4.39 5.54 -26.94
N ILE A 307 5.00 5.19 -28.08
CA ILE A 307 4.27 4.77 -29.28
C ILE A 307 4.00 3.26 -29.25
N ASP A 308 5.04 2.46 -29.03
CA ASP A 308 5.01 1.00 -29.00
C ASP A 308 6.21 0.47 -28.18
N GLU A 309 5.94 0.05 -26.96
CA GLU A 309 6.93 -0.47 -26.02
C GLU A 309 7.66 -1.69 -26.60
N GLU A 310 7.00 -2.59 -27.31
CA GLU A 310 7.64 -3.78 -27.88
C GLU A 310 8.80 -3.41 -28.81
N ARG A 311 8.66 -2.33 -29.60
CA ARG A 311 9.75 -1.81 -30.44
C ARG A 311 10.88 -1.24 -29.58
N ALA A 312 10.56 -0.51 -28.51
CA ALA A 312 11.58 0.05 -27.62
C ALA A 312 12.41 -1.07 -26.96
N GLN A 313 11.80 -2.21 -26.66
CA GLN A 313 12.48 -3.37 -26.07
C GLN A 313 13.52 -3.97 -27.00
N GLU A 314 13.21 -4.07 -28.30
CA GLU A 314 14.15 -4.51 -29.32
C GLU A 314 15.37 -3.58 -29.38
N GLU A 315 15.14 -2.26 -29.39
CA GLU A 315 16.19 -1.25 -29.43
C GLU A 315 17.06 -1.26 -28.16
N ILE A 316 16.43 -1.31 -26.98
CA ILE A 316 17.14 -1.44 -25.69
C ILE A 316 18.00 -2.71 -25.71
N SER A 317 17.46 -3.84 -26.15
CA SER A 317 18.19 -5.11 -26.20
C SER A 317 19.43 -5.01 -27.11
N GLN A 318 19.31 -4.37 -28.27
CA GLN A 318 20.44 -4.16 -29.18
C GLN A 318 21.52 -3.25 -28.57
N ILE A 319 21.11 -2.16 -27.90
CA ILE A 319 22.04 -1.23 -27.25
C ILE A 319 22.75 -1.89 -26.07
N VAL A 320 22.03 -2.65 -25.23
CA VAL A 320 22.63 -3.36 -24.09
C VAL A 320 23.69 -4.37 -24.57
N LYS A 321 23.43 -5.05 -25.69
CA LYS A 321 24.35 -6.04 -26.27
C LYS A 321 25.58 -5.41 -26.93
N ASN A 322 25.39 -4.36 -27.74
CA ASN A 322 26.42 -3.87 -28.66
C ASN A 322 26.91 -2.43 -28.38
N GLY A 323 26.22 -1.70 -27.51
CA GLY A 323 26.45 -0.28 -27.25
C GLY A 323 27.69 0.02 -26.41
N LYS A 324 28.17 1.26 -26.51
CA LYS A 324 29.16 1.82 -25.59
C LYS A 324 28.58 1.88 -24.17
N ARG A 325 29.43 1.91 -23.16
CA ARG A 325 29.01 1.92 -21.74
C ARG A 325 27.94 2.97 -21.41
N TYR A 326 28.13 4.23 -21.80
CA TYR A 326 27.11 5.27 -21.54
C TYR A 326 25.77 4.98 -22.23
N GLN A 327 25.78 4.35 -23.41
CA GLN A 327 24.55 3.97 -24.13
C GLN A 327 23.84 2.84 -23.39
N LYS A 328 24.58 1.88 -22.83
CA LYS A 328 24.03 0.84 -21.96
C LYS A 328 23.43 1.44 -20.69
N GLU A 329 24.10 2.40 -20.06
CA GLU A 329 23.58 3.12 -18.89
C GLU A 329 22.25 3.83 -19.24
N VAL A 330 22.16 4.53 -20.37
CA VAL A 330 20.92 5.16 -20.86
C VAL A 330 19.82 4.14 -21.13
N ALA A 331 20.14 3.04 -21.83
CA ALA A 331 19.16 2.04 -22.21
C ALA A 331 18.61 1.27 -21.01
N LEU A 332 19.46 0.88 -20.06
CA LEU A 332 19.02 0.22 -18.83
C LEU A 332 18.26 1.18 -17.90
N TYR A 333 18.63 2.46 -17.86
CA TYR A 333 17.83 3.45 -17.12
C TYR A 333 16.47 3.71 -17.76
N ALA A 334 16.38 3.77 -19.10
CA ALA A 334 15.08 3.83 -19.77
C ALA A 334 14.22 2.59 -19.45
N LEU A 335 14.85 1.42 -19.34
CA LEU A 335 14.17 0.18 -18.96
C LEU A 335 13.64 0.21 -17.51
N THR A 336 14.29 0.89 -16.56
CA THR A 336 13.77 0.99 -15.18
C THR A 336 12.43 1.71 -15.12
N GLN A 337 12.11 2.53 -16.13
CA GLN A 337 10.86 3.27 -16.23
C GLN A 337 9.68 2.43 -16.74
N SER A 338 9.93 1.20 -17.21
CA SER A 338 8.88 0.30 -17.67
C SER A 338 8.24 -0.46 -16.50
N GLN A 339 6.92 -0.62 -16.53
CA GLN A 339 6.21 -1.56 -15.65
C GLN A 339 6.06 -2.96 -16.28
N ASN A 340 6.73 -3.23 -17.41
CA ASN A 340 6.73 -4.53 -18.06
C ASN A 340 7.79 -5.45 -17.46
N GLU A 341 7.44 -6.13 -16.38
CA GLU A 341 8.37 -6.99 -15.61
C GLU A 341 8.98 -8.10 -16.46
N GLY A 342 8.20 -8.74 -17.34
CA GLY A 342 8.70 -9.82 -18.20
C GLY A 342 9.83 -9.34 -19.12
N VAL A 343 9.75 -8.10 -19.58
CA VAL A 343 10.73 -7.46 -20.44
C VAL A 343 11.94 -7.00 -19.66
N LYS A 344 11.72 -6.34 -18.51
CA LYS A 344 12.79 -5.99 -17.55
C LYS A 344 13.64 -7.23 -17.27
N TYR A 345 13.00 -8.33 -16.89
CA TYR A 345 13.64 -9.62 -16.65
C TYR A 345 14.37 -10.18 -17.87
N THR A 346 13.73 -10.19 -19.04
CA THR A 346 14.32 -10.77 -20.27
C THR A 346 15.64 -10.08 -20.62
N ILE A 347 15.69 -8.75 -20.50
CA ILE A 347 16.89 -7.97 -20.80
C ILE A 347 17.94 -8.12 -19.68
N SER A 348 17.54 -7.97 -18.41
CA SER A 348 18.48 -8.01 -17.27
C SER A 348 19.11 -9.39 -17.06
N SER A 349 18.33 -10.47 -17.18
CA SER A 349 18.82 -11.85 -17.04
C SER A 349 19.83 -12.24 -18.13
N GLY A 350 19.76 -11.59 -19.30
CA GLY A 350 20.64 -11.79 -20.44
C GLY A 350 22.02 -11.14 -20.33
N CYS A 351 22.23 -10.24 -19.36
CA CYS A 351 23.49 -9.49 -19.20
C CYS A 351 24.06 -9.52 -17.76
N LEU A 352 23.70 -10.55 -16.97
CA LEU A 352 24.20 -10.76 -15.61
C LEU A 352 25.73 -10.97 -15.52
N ASP A 353 26.44 -11.17 -16.63
CA ASP A 353 27.90 -11.28 -16.70
C ASP A 353 28.63 -9.92 -16.73
N GLU A 354 27.89 -8.80 -16.73
CA GLU A 354 28.46 -7.45 -16.69
C GLU A 354 29.30 -7.22 -15.41
N THR A 355 30.36 -6.41 -15.55
CA THR A 355 31.35 -6.17 -14.48
C THR A 355 31.36 -4.72 -13.98
N SER A 356 30.84 -3.78 -14.76
CA SER A 356 30.72 -2.40 -14.31
C SER A 356 29.71 -2.28 -13.16
N GLN A 357 30.12 -1.72 -12.02
CA GLN A 357 29.25 -1.54 -10.86
C GLN A 357 27.97 -0.76 -11.18
N GLU A 358 28.08 0.32 -11.95
CA GLU A 358 26.94 1.15 -12.37
C GLU A 358 25.93 0.36 -13.22
N LEU A 359 26.41 -0.47 -14.15
CA LEU A 359 25.55 -1.32 -14.95
C LEU A 359 24.95 -2.46 -14.13
N ARG A 360 25.71 -3.09 -13.22
CA ARG A 360 25.19 -4.11 -12.29
C ARG A 360 24.06 -3.58 -11.42
N ALA A 361 24.19 -2.36 -10.88
CA ALA A 361 23.13 -1.72 -10.11
C ALA A 361 21.85 -1.57 -10.94
N LEU A 362 21.96 -1.06 -12.18
CA LEU A 362 20.83 -0.96 -13.11
C LEU A 362 20.27 -2.33 -13.54
N ILE A 363 21.09 -3.36 -13.67
CA ILE A 363 20.66 -4.72 -14.00
C ILE A 363 19.84 -5.30 -12.85
N LEU A 364 20.28 -5.12 -11.61
CA LEU A 364 19.55 -5.58 -10.41
C LEU A 364 18.22 -4.83 -10.25
N GLU A 365 18.20 -3.52 -10.50
CA GLU A 365 16.97 -2.70 -10.53
C GLU A 365 15.98 -3.18 -11.61
N ASN A 366 16.50 -3.69 -12.72
CA ASN A 366 15.73 -4.29 -13.80
C ASN A 366 15.49 -5.80 -13.65
N TYR A 367 15.82 -6.40 -12.51
CA TYR A 367 15.48 -7.79 -12.20
C TYR A 367 14.28 -7.79 -11.24
N PRO A 368 13.04 -7.84 -11.74
CA PRO A 368 11.85 -7.50 -10.94
C PRO A 368 11.47 -8.60 -9.94
N TYR A 369 11.79 -9.86 -10.23
CA TYR A 369 11.27 -10.97 -9.45
C TYR A 369 12.04 -11.21 -8.15
N GLU A 370 11.29 -11.44 -7.07
CA GLU A 370 11.82 -11.69 -5.74
C GLU A 370 10.84 -12.51 -4.86
N CYS A 371 11.28 -12.86 -3.66
CA CYS A 371 10.43 -13.49 -2.67
C CYS A 371 9.64 -12.42 -1.92
N HIS A 372 8.31 -12.56 -1.84
CA HIS A 372 7.49 -11.67 -1.02
C HIS A 372 7.18 -12.32 0.32
N PHE A 373 7.36 -11.58 1.40
CA PHE A 373 7.15 -12.07 2.76
C PHE A 373 5.98 -11.31 3.39
N SER A 374 4.97 -12.06 3.83
CA SER A 374 3.81 -11.49 4.55
C SER A 374 3.81 -11.96 6.00
N TRP A 375 3.50 -11.03 6.91
CA TRP A 375 3.47 -11.26 8.35
C TRP A 375 2.03 -11.24 8.83
N ASN A 376 1.48 -12.41 9.13
CA ASN A 376 0.10 -12.53 9.56
C ASN A 376 0.05 -12.79 11.06
N TYR A 377 -0.53 -11.86 11.82
CA TYR A 377 -0.84 -12.07 13.22
C TYR A 377 -2.06 -12.99 13.36
N ASN A 378 -1.83 -14.20 13.86
CA ASN A 378 -2.88 -15.14 14.15
C ASN A 378 -3.47 -14.82 15.54
N ARG A 379 -4.64 -14.16 15.54
CA ARG A 379 -5.37 -13.81 16.78
C ARG A 379 -5.72 -15.02 17.67
N LYS A 380 -5.83 -16.23 17.11
CA LYS A 380 -6.16 -17.45 17.89
C LYS A 380 -4.96 -18.01 18.63
N THR A 381 -3.78 -17.95 18.01
CA THR A 381 -2.54 -18.46 18.61
C THR A 381 -1.68 -17.37 19.24
N ASN A 382 -2.08 -16.10 19.10
CA ASN A 382 -1.31 -14.93 19.52
C ASN A 382 0.13 -14.95 18.96
N GLN A 383 0.29 -15.43 17.72
CA GLN A 383 1.59 -15.62 17.07
C GLN A 383 1.59 -15.00 15.68
N TYR A 384 2.74 -14.46 15.29
CA TYR A 384 2.99 -14.08 13.90
C TYR A 384 3.36 -15.32 13.09
N THR A 385 2.80 -15.42 11.89
CA THR A 385 3.16 -16.44 10.91
C THR A 385 3.68 -15.73 9.66
N SER A 386 4.92 -16.04 9.30
CA SER A 386 5.51 -15.57 8.05
C SER A 386 5.06 -16.50 6.93
N LYS A 387 4.50 -15.93 5.87
CA LYS A 387 4.19 -16.67 4.65
C LYS A 387 4.98 -16.06 3.50
N MET A 388 5.86 -16.88 2.92
CA MET A 388 6.56 -16.54 1.68
C MET A 388 5.64 -16.85 0.50
N TYR A 389 5.50 -15.88 -0.39
CA TYR A 389 4.90 -16.02 -1.71
C TYR A 389 6.00 -15.87 -2.76
N LEU A 390 5.90 -16.67 -3.81
CA LEU A 390 6.85 -16.73 -4.90
C LEU A 390 6.07 -16.73 -6.22
N GLU A 391 6.33 -15.74 -7.06
CA GLU A 391 5.92 -15.78 -8.46
C GLU A 391 6.90 -16.63 -9.26
N ARG A 392 6.38 -17.65 -9.95
CA ARG A 392 7.19 -18.53 -10.80
C ARG A 392 6.99 -18.15 -12.26
N ILE A 393 8.09 -17.93 -12.96
CA ILE A 393 8.07 -17.61 -14.37
C ILE A 393 8.56 -18.80 -15.21
N PRO A 394 8.03 -19.00 -16.44
CA PRO A 394 8.45 -20.09 -17.31
C PRO A 394 9.96 -20.11 -17.60
N ALA A 395 10.58 -18.94 -17.73
CA ALA A 395 12.02 -18.81 -18.03
C ALA A 395 12.93 -19.42 -16.96
N LEU A 396 12.45 -19.48 -15.71
CA LEU A 396 13.18 -20.06 -14.58
C LEU A 396 12.66 -21.45 -14.18
N ALA A 397 11.84 -22.10 -15.01
CA ALA A 397 11.40 -23.47 -14.77
C ALA A 397 12.58 -24.46 -14.84
N ASP A 398 13.56 -24.21 -15.71
CA ASP A 398 14.78 -25.00 -15.82
C ASP A 398 15.76 -24.71 -14.68
N LYS A 399 16.19 -25.76 -13.98
CA LYS A 399 17.16 -25.66 -12.89
C LYS A 399 18.54 -25.23 -13.39
N ALA A 400 18.94 -25.62 -14.60
CA ALA A 400 20.24 -25.23 -15.13
C ALA A 400 20.36 -23.70 -15.29
N GLU A 401 19.28 -23.05 -15.75
CA GLU A 401 19.24 -21.61 -15.85
C GLU A 401 19.24 -20.93 -14.48
N ARG A 402 18.49 -21.46 -13.50
CA ARG A 402 18.55 -20.96 -12.11
C ARG A 402 19.97 -21.07 -11.54
N MET A 403 20.67 -22.19 -11.75
CA MET A 403 22.05 -22.37 -11.30
C MET A 403 23.01 -21.39 -11.97
N ARG A 404 22.88 -21.15 -13.29
CA ARG A 404 23.68 -20.17 -14.03
C ARG A 404 23.55 -18.78 -13.41
N GLN A 405 22.30 -18.32 -13.21
CA GLN A 405 22.04 -16.99 -12.63
C GLN A 405 22.51 -16.92 -11.19
N PHE A 406 22.30 -17.97 -10.40
CA PHE A 406 22.76 -18.04 -9.01
C PHE A 406 24.27 -17.90 -8.90
N SER A 407 25.04 -18.57 -9.77
CA SER A 407 26.50 -18.41 -9.81
C SER A 407 26.92 -16.98 -10.15
N LEU A 408 26.28 -16.33 -11.11
CA LEU A 408 26.58 -14.94 -11.47
C LEU A 408 26.26 -13.97 -10.33
N PHE A 409 25.13 -14.16 -9.64
CA PHE A 409 24.81 -13.36 -8.46
C PHE A 409 25.77 -13.63 -7.30
N LYS A 410 26.24 -14.86 -7.13
CA LYS A 410 27.28 -15.18 -6.14
C LYS A 410 28.56 -14.39 -6.43
N ASP A 411 29.01 -14.36 -7.68
CA ASP A 411 30.20 -13.60 -8.08
C ASP A 411 30.00 -12.08 -7.83
N MET A 412 28.80 -11.55 -8.07
CA MET A 412 28.46 -10.17 -7.69
C MET A 412 28.49 -9.95 -6.17
N LEU A 413 28.00 -10.93 -5.39
CA LEU A 413 27.96 -10.87 -3.94
C LEU A 413 29.37 -10.93 -3.31
N ASP A 414 30.29 -11.67 -3.91
CA ASP A 414 31.70 -11.70 -3.52
C ASP A 414 32.36 -10.31 -3.60
N GLU A 415 31.91 -9.49 -4.55
CA GLU A 415 32.40 -8.12 -4.78
C GLU A 415 31.50 -7.05 -4.15
N ALA A 416 30.45 -7.45 -3.41
CA ALA A 416 29.48 -6.52 -2.86
C ALA A 416 30.08 -5.61 -1.76
N PRO A 417 29.57 -4.37 -1.63
CA PRO A 417 30.03 -3.47 -0.59
C PRO A 417 29.56 -3.94 0.80
N LYS A 418 30.41 -3.77 1.82
CA LYS A 418 30.09 -4.12 3.21
C LYS A 418 28.91 -3.32 3.79
N LYS A 419 28.67 -2.13 3.25
CA LYS A 419 27.54 -1.27 3.59
C LYS A 419 26.82 -0.94 2.30
N ALA A 420 25.49 -0.92 2.35
CA ALA A 420 24.69 -0.43 1.24
C ALA A 420 25.17 0.97 0.82
N MET A 421 25.15 1.22 -0.48
CA MET A 421 25.57 2.48 -1.09
C MET A 421 24.66 2.80 -2.27
N ASP A 422 24.55 4.07 -2.60
CA ASP A 422 23.85 4.52 -3.79
C ASP A 422 24.87 4.88 -4.88
N VAL A 423 24.69 4.28 -6.06
CA VAL A 423 25.58 4.41 -7.21
C VAL A 423 25.09 5.56 -8.10
N PRO A 424 25.84 6.66 -8.23
CA PRO A 424 25.45 7.76 -9.10
C PRO A 424 25.57 7.34 -10.58
N LEU A 425 24.54 7.60 -11.38
CA LEU A 425 24.61 7.44 -12.82
C LEU A 425 25.35 8.62 -13.43
N LYS A 426 26.47 8.39 -14.10
CA LYS A 426 27.30 9.49 -14.65
C LYS A 426 26.60 10.27 -15.76
N VAL A 427 25.64 9.62 -16.42
CA VAL A 427 24.92 10.18 -17.57
C VAL A 427 23.75 11.08 -17.16
N PHE A 428 23.12 10.82 -16.02
CA PHE A 428 21.98 11.56 -15.53
C PHE A 428 22.30 12.23 -14.20
N LYS A 429 22.08 13.55 -14.12
CA LYS A 429 22.37 14.32 -12.92
C LYS A 429 21.39 13.94 -11.80
N ASP A 430 21.90 13.87 -10.57
CA ASP A 430 21.13 13.60 -9.35
C ASP A 430 20.41 12.24 -9.31
N VAL A 431 20.69 11.33 -10.26
CA VAL A 431 20.16 9.96 -10.27
C VAL A 431 21.13 9.01 -9.57
N HIS A 432 20.63 8.30 -8.56
CA HIS A 432 21.38 7.32 -7.79
C HIS A 432 20.60 6.00 -7.69
N ILE A 433 21.29 4.87 -7.86
CA ILE A 433 20.68 3.53 -7.82
C ILE A 433 21.26 2.74 -6.65
N SER A 434 20.39 2.12 -5.85
CA SER A 434 20.85 1.37 -4.68
C SER A 434 21.65 0.13 -5.07
N TYR A 435 22.73 -0.14 -4.33
CA TYR A 435 23.56 -1.33 -4.51
C TYR A 435 23.99 -1.89 -3.15
N SER A 436 23.60 -3.13 -2.86
CA SER A 436 23.87 -3.77 -1.57
C SER A 436 23.99 -5.29 -1.67
N ALA A 437 24.65 -5.89 -0.69
CA ALA A 437 24.70 -7.34 -0.52
C ALA A 437 23.30 -7.94 -0.35
N ASP A 438 22.40 -7.26 0.37
CA ASP A 438 21.00 -7.67 0.56
C ASP A 438 20.23 -7.74 -0.76
N LEU A 439 20.37 -6.74 -1.63
CA LEU A 439 19.71 -6.72 -2.93
C LEU A 439 20.08 -7.97 -3.76
N ILE A 440 21.38 -8.29 -3.82
CA ILE A 440 21.90 -9.45 -4.56
C ILE A 440 21.43 -10.76 -3.90
N ALA A 441 21.55 -10.86 -2.56
CA ALA A 441 21.16 -12.04 -1.81
C ALA A 441 19.66 -12.34 -1.94
N ASN A 442 18.80 -11.32 -2.03
CA ASN A 442 17.37 -11.50 -2.27
C ASN A 442 17.09 -12.11 -3.64
N LYS A 443 17.86 -11.76 -4.69
CA LYS A 443 17.73 -12.41 -6.00
C LYS A 443 18.20 -13.87 -5.96
N MET A 444 19.25 -14.16 -5.19
CA MET A 444 19.70 -15.53 -4.93
C MET A 444 18.67 -16.36 -4.14
N LEU A 445 18.04 -15.77 -3.10
CA LEU A 445 16.96 -16.39 -2.33
C LEU A 445 15.75 -16.71 -3.23
N TYR A 446 15.40 -15.82 -4.14
CA TYR A 446 14.34 -16.04 -5.13
C TYR A 446 14.60 -17.28 -5.99
N LEU A 447 15.83 -17.43 -6.51
CA LEU A 447 16.21 -18.61 -7.28
C LEU A 447 16.15 -19.90 -6.45
N ALA A 448 16.67 -19.85 -5.21
CA ALA A 448 16.64 -20.99 -4.29
C ALA A 448 15.22 -21.39 -3.86
N ALA A 449 14.28 -20.44 -3.82
CA ALA A 449 12.90 -20.69 -3.39
C ALA A 449 12.11 -21.60 -4.36
N TYR A 450 12.57 -21.80 -5.60
CA TYR A 450 11.91 -22.65 -6.59
C TYR A 450 11.85 -24.12 -6.16
N ASP A 451 12.91 -24.63 -5.57
CA ASP A 451 13.04 -26.04 -5.18
C ASP A 451 13.62 -26.23 -3.78
N GLN A 452 13.83 -25.13 -3.04
CA GLN A 452 14.46 -25.13 -1.71
C GLN A 452 15.82 -25.84 -1.76
N ASP A 453 16.60 -25.53 -2.79
CA ASP A 453 17.86 -26.22 -3.06
C ASP A 453 18.85 -26.07 -1.90
N PRO A 454 19.29 -27.19 -1.28
CA PRO A 454 20.12 -27.14 -0.08
C PRO A 454 21.52 -26.59 -0.35
N GLU A 455 22.07 -26.74 -1.56
CA GLU A 455 23.41 -26.26 -1.91
C GLU A 455 23.38 -24.73 -2.07
N MET A 456 22.37 -24.19 -2.75
CA MET A 456 22.15 -22.75 -2.84
C MET A 456 21.94 -22.11 -1.45
N ILE A 457 21.14 -22.75 -0.59
CA ILE A 457 20.89 -22.26 0.76
C ILE A 457 22.17 -22.27 1.59
N SER A 458 23.00 -23.31 1.49
CA SER A 458 24.29 -23.38 2.18
C SER A 458 25.23 -22.26 1.75
N VAL A 459 25.32 -21.96 0.45
CA VAL A 459 26.09 -20.81 -0.05
C VAL A 459 25.58 -19.51 0.60
N LEU A 460 24.28 -19.26 0.63
CA LEU A 460 23.72 -18.04 1.25
C LEU A 460 24.02 -17.93 2.75
N ILE A 461 24.08 -19.05 3.47
CA ILE A 461 24.44 -19.08 4.90
C ILE A 461 25.90 -18.65 5.11
N GLU A 462 26.82 -18.90 4.17
CA GLU A 462 28.21 -18.45 4.25
C GLU A 462 28.31 -16.91 4.25
N TYR A 463 27.40 -16.22 3.58
CA TYR A 463 27.36 -14.75 3.51
C TYR A 463 26.60 -14.09 4.66
N LYS A 464 26.10 -14.84 5.66
CA LYS A 464 25.24 -14.31 6.74
C LYS A 464 25.74 -13.02 7.42
N ASP A 465 27.06 -12.86 7.56
CA ASP A 465 27.68 -11.71 8.23
C ASP A 465 27.67 -10.44 7.36
N GLN A 466 27.42 -10.57 6.05
CA GLN A 466 27.26 -9.47 5.11
C GLN A 466 25.79 -9.04 4.94
N LEU A 467 24.85 -9.88 5.37
CA LEU A 467 23.41 -9.66 5.19
C LEU A 467 22.83 -8.76 6.30
N SER A 468 21.76 -8.03 5.98
CA SER A 468 20.97 -7.31 6.99
C SER A 468 20.26 -8.28 7.95
N PRO A 469 19.80 -7.78 9.11
CA PRO A 469 18.97 -8.58 10.02
C PRO A 469 17.70 -9.13 9.36
N GLU A 470 17.10 -8.38 8.43
CA GLU A 470 15.88 -8.80 7.73
C GLU A 470 16.14 -9.98 6.80
N THR A 471 17.12 -9.87 5.89
CA THR A 471 17.49 -10.95 4.96
C THR A 471 17.95 -12.20 5.71
N ARG A 472 18.75 -12.06 6.78
CA ARG A 472 19.08 -13.18 7.67
C ARG A 472 17.84 -13.81 8.28
N GLY A 473 16.90 -12.98 8.73
CA GLY A 473 15.63 -13.41 9.31
C GLY A 473 14.75 -14.15 8.31
N ASN A 474 14.76 -13.78 7.03
CA ASN A 474 14.04 -14.45 5.95
C ASN A 474 14.71 -15.78 5.58
N LEU A 475 16.04 -15.81 5.43
CA LEU A 475 16.84 -17.02 5.25
C LEU A 475 16.57 -18.03 6.39
N LEU A 476 16.61 -17.57 7.63
CA LEU A 476 16.30 -18.38 8.81
C LEU A 476 14.88 -18.94 8.72
N ASP A 477 13.87 -18.07 8.63
CA ASP A 477 12.47 -18.45 8.80
C ASP A 477 11.95 -19.32 7.64
N CYS A 478 12.24 -18.93 6.41
CA CYS A 478 11.62 -19.50 5.22
C CYS A 478 12.46 -20.57 4.51
N PHE A 479 13.78 -20.60 4.70
CA PHE A 479 14.68 -21.47 3.92
C PHE A 479 15.41 -22.51 4.76
N THR A 480 15.59 -22.29 6.06
CA THR A 480 16.26 -23.30 6.91
C THR A 480 15.25 -24.23 7.58
N ALA A 481 15.34 -25.52 7.27
CA ALA A 481 14.54 -26.57 7.90
C ALA A 481 15.28 -27.23 9.08
N GLY A 482 16.61 -27.04 9.19
CA GLY A 482 17.43 -27.71 10.19
C GLY A 482 17.72 -29.18 9.86
N SER A 483 17.63 -29.52 8.57
CA SER A 483 17.80 -30.88 8.02
C SER A 483 19.27 -31.26 7.78
N ILE A 484 20.18 -30.29 7.68
CA ILE A 484 21.62 -30.48 7.49
C ILE A 484 22.42 -29.68 8.52
N GLU A 485 23.66 -30.09 8.78
CA GLU A 485 24.49 -29.56 9.87
C GLU A 485 24.71 -28.04 9.74
N GLU A 486 24.96 -27.54 8.53
CA GLU A 486 25.19 -26.11 8.26
C GLU A 486 23.96 -25.27 8.63
N GLN A 487 22.76 -25.74 8.29
CA GLN A 487 21.51 -25.06 8.65
C GLN A 487 21.27 -25.10 10.15
N ARG A 488 21.55 -26.23 10.81
CA ARG A 488 21.44 -26.35 12.27
C ARG A 488 22.39 -25.37 12.94
N ASN A 489 23.65 -25.33 12.52
CA ASN A 489 24.65 -24.37 12.99
C ASN A 489 24.17 -22.92 12.82
N PHE A 490 23.57 -22.59 11.68
CA PHE A 490 22.99 -21.27 11.43
C PHE A 490 21.82 -20.95 12.37
N ILE A 491 20.88 -21.88 12.58
CA ILE A 491 19.75 -21.70 13.50
C ILE A 491 20.25 -21.42 14.92
N PHE A 492 21.20 -22.23 15.42
CA PHE A 492 21.78 -22.04 16.75
C PHE A 492 22.53 -20.71 16.89
N ALA A 493 23.29 -20.30 15.86
CA ALA A 493 23.98 -19.01 15.88
C ALA A 493 22.99 -17.83 16.04
N ASN A 494 21.81 -17.92 15.43
CA ASN A 494 20.78 -16.89 15.48
C ASN A 494 20.09 -16.74 16.86
N LEU A 495 20.23 -17.69 17.79
CA LEU A 495 19.83 -17.46 19.19
C LEU A 495 20.53 -16.25 19.81
N SER A 496 21.72 -15.92 19.30
CA SER A 496 22.53 -14.77 19.75
C SER A 496 22.54 -13.58 18.78
N ASP A 497 21.68 -13.58 17.74
CA ASP A 497 21.62 -12.50 16.73
C ASP A 497 21.37 -11.13 17.39
N LYS A 498 21.77 -10.02 16.78
CA LYS A 498 21.51 -8.67 17.32
C LYS A 498 20.01 -8.32 17.27
N SER A 499 19.27 -8.84 16.29
CA SER A 499 17.83 -8.67 16.12
C SER A 499 17.05 -9.58 17.07
N MET A 500 16.17 -8.98 17.89
CA MET A 500 15.27 -9.72 18.78
C MET A 500 14.35 -10.66 18.00
N SER A 501 13.82 -10.21 16.86
CA SER A 501 12.97 -11.02 15.99
C SER A 501 13.69 -12.27 15.47
N ASN A 502 14.95 -12.16 15.09
CA ASN A 502 15.73 -13.31 14.62
C ASN A 502 15.98 -14.34 15.74
N ARG A 503 16.21 -13.87 16.97
CA ARG A 503 16.32 -14.76 18.14
C ARG A 503 15.03 -15.53 18.38
N GLU A 504 13.89 -14.85 18.32
CA GLU A 504 12.57 -15.47 18.50
C GLU A 504 12.27 -16.51 17.41
N LYS A 505 12.58 -16.20 16.15
CA LYS A 505 12.50 -17.15 15.03
C LYS A 505 13.39 -18.38 15.24
N ALA A 506 14.64 -18.17 15.67
CA ALA A 506 15.57 -19.26 15.95
C ALA A 506 15.05 -20.16 17.08
N LEU A 507 14.59 -19.55 18.18
CA LEU A 507 13.97 -20.27 19.29
C LEU A 507 12.78 -21.10 18.81
N ALA A 508 11.85 -20.51 18.06
CA ALA A 508 10.67 -21.21 17.56
C ALA A 508 10.99 -22.42 16.67
N LYS A 509 12.13 -22.40 15.96
CA LYS A 509 12.62 -23.56 15.19
C LYS A 509 13.25 -24.62 16.07
N ILE A 510 14.13 -24.22 16.99
CA ILE A 510 14.81 -25.15 17.91
C ILE A 510 13.79 -25.92 18.75
N MET A 511 12.71 -25.26 19.20
CA MET A 511 11.62 -25.90 19.94
C MET A 511 10.86 -27.00 19.16
N LYS A 512 11.09 -27.13 17.86
CA LYS A 512 10.50 -28.18 16.99
C LYS A 512 11.54 -29.22 16.55
N MET A 513 12.79 -29.09 16.96
CA MET A 513 13.89 -29.98 16.58
C MET A 513 14.19 -30.97 17.70
N SER A 514 14.56 -32.20 17.34
CA SER A 514 15.27 -33.09 18.26
C SER A 514 16.74 -32.69 18.32
N LEU A 515 17.26 -32.51 19.54
CA LEU A 515 18.61 -32.00 19.76
C LEU A 515 19.57 -33.15 20.03
N SER A 516 20.77 -33.09 19.46
CA SER A 516 21.85 -33.98 19.85
C SER A 516 22.51 -33.50 21.15
N SER A 517 23.26 -34.38 21.82
CA SER A 517 23.99 -34.02 23.05
C SER A 517 24.95 -32.84 22.86
N ASP A 518 25.59 -32.72 21.68
CA ASP A 518 26.47 -31.60 21.36
C ASP A 518 25.69 -30.28 21.21
N GLU A 519 24.46 -30.33 20.72
CA GLU A 519 23.61 -29.15 20.56
C GLU A 519 22.99 -28.71 21.88
N ILE A 520 22.60 -29.64 22.74
CA ILE A 520 22.20 -29.34 24.13
C ILE A 520 23.34 -28.59 24.83
N LYS A 521 24.58 -29.08 24.69
CA LYS A 521 25.76 -28.41 25.25
C LYS A 521 25.97 -27.00 24.69
N ARG A 522 25.68 -26.76 23.41
CA ARG A 522 25.72 -25.39 22.84
C ARG A 522 24.68 -24.46 23.47
N VAL A 523 23.48 -24.97 23.78
CA VAL A 523 22.45 -24.21 24.50
C VAL A 523 22.89 -23.91 25.93
N GLU A 524 23.47 -24.90 26.63
CA GLU A 524 24.05 -24.72 27.96
C GLU A 524 25.16 -23.64 27.97
N ASP A 525 25.99 -23.60 26.94
CA ASP A 525 27.08 -22.63 26.81
C ASP A 525 26.56 -21.18 26.69
N LEU A 526 25.35 -20.96 26.16
CA LEU A 526 24.72 -19.63 26.14
C LEU A 526 24.46 -19.09 27.56
N LEU A 527 24.24 -19.97 28.54
CA LEU A 527 24.06 -19.59 29.94
C LEU A 527 25.34 -19.06 30.59
N LYS A 528 26.51 -19.15 29.95
CA LYS A 528 27.73 -18.46 30.40
C LYS A 528 27.67 -16.95 30.18
N LEU A 529 26.80 -16.48 29.29
CA LEU A 529 26.67 -15.06 28.95
C LEU A 529 25.82 -14.32 29.99
N LYS A 530 26.15 -13.04 30.22
CA LYS A 530 25.45 -12.17 31.18
C LYS A 530 24.09 -11.65 30.69
N SER A 531 23.65 -12.03 29.49
CA SER A 531 22.42 -11.52 28.88
C SER A 531 21.17 -12.22 29.46
N GLY A 532 20.30 -11.44 30.10
CA GLY A 532 19.05 -11.95 30.68
C GLY A 532 18.10 -12.54 29.64
N SER A 533 17.99 -11.93 28.45
CA SER A 533 17.12 -12.43 27.38
C SER A 533 17.64 -13.73 26.77
N LEU A 534 18.96 -13.87 26.58
CA LEU A 534 19.55 -15.13 26.11
C LEU A 534 19.37 -16.25 27.13
N ARG A 535 19.53 -15.94 28.42
CA ARG A 535 19.26 -16.90 29.50
C ARG A 535 17.84 -17.44 29.44
N GLN A 536 16.84 -16.56 29.33
CA GLN A 536 15.44 -16.98 29.24
C GLN A 536 15.17 -17.89 28.04
N GLN A 537 15.78 -17.60 26.88
CA GLN A 537 15.60 -18.44 25.69
C GLN A 537 16.28 -19.80 25.85
N ALA A 538 17.50 -19.84 26.37
CA ALA A 538 18.20 -21.09 26.63
C ALA A 538 17.44 -21.97 27.64
N ILE A 539 16.91 -21.39 28.72
CA ILE A 539 16.06 -22.08 29.69
C ILE A 539 14.83 -22.67 29.02
N LYS A 540 14.12 -21.91 28.18
CA LYS A 540 12.95 -22.41 27.44
C LYS A 540 13.27 -23.62 26.56
N VAL A 541 14.43 -23.63 25.90
CA VAL A 541 14.88 -24.78 25.09
C VAL A 541 15.16 -25.98 25.98
N LEU A 542 15.93 -25.81 27.05
CA LEU A 542 16.27 -26.92 27.96
C LEU A 542 15.02 -27.50 28.64
N MET A 543 14.09 -26.65 29.07
CA MET A 543 12.79 -27.03 29.64
C MET A 543 11.93 -27.91 28.70
N ALA A 544 12.18 -27.90 27.39
CA ALA A 544 11.46 -28.67 26.39
C ALA A 544 12.13 -30.00 26.01
N LEU A 545 13.32 -30.28 26.56
CA LEU A 545 13.98 -31.58 26.44
C LEU A 545 13.15 -32.68 27.12
N ASP A 546 13.44 -33.93 26.78
CA ASP A 546 12.88 -35.05 27.52
C ASP A 546 13.43 -35.12 28.96
N ASP A 547 12.84 -36.01 29.77
CA ASP A 547 13.15 -36.08 31.19
C ASP A 547 14.62 -36.43 31.47
N GLU A 548 15.22 -37.33 30.68
CA GLU A 548 16.58 -37.83 30.88
C GLU A 548 17.62 -36.81 30.41
N GLU A 549 17.38 -36.18 29.25
CA GLU A 549 18.22 -35.13 28.70
C GLU A 549 18.20 -33.86 29.57
N LEU A 550 17.04 -33.47 30.08
CA LEU A 550 16.92 -32.32 31.00
C LEU A 550 17.67 -32.59 32.31
N GLU A 551 17.54 -33.77 32.89
CA GLU A 551 18.25 -34.13 34.11
C GLU A 551 19.78 -34.09 33.91
N THR A 552 20.25 -34.65 32.80
CA THR A 552 21.67 -34.61 32.41
C THR A 552 22.15 -33.17 32.24
N SER A 553 21.34 -32.31 31.64
CA SER A 553 21.67 -30.89 31.46
C SER A 553 21.75 -30.14 32.79
N ILE A 554 20.82 -30.41 33.72
CA ILE A 554 20.86 -29.83 35.08
C ILE A 554 22.14 -30.24 35.80
N ASP A 555 22.54 -31.52 35.72
CA ASP A 555 23.78 -31.99 36.32
C ASP A 555 25.02 -31.34 35.69
N SER A 556 25.07 -31.23 34.35
CA SER A 556 26.13 -30.52 33.61
C SER A 556 26.25 -29.07 34.07
N LEU A 557 25.12 -28.36 34.15
CA LEU A 557 25.09 -26.96 34.52
C LEU A 557 25.51 -26.73 35.97
N LEU A 558 25.04 -27.55 36.93
CA LEU A 558 25.35 -27.44 38.36
C LEU A 558 26.78 -27.84 38.73
N THR A 559 27.46 -28.63 37.89
CA THR A 559 28.85 -29.05 38.08
C THR A 559 29.85 -28.18 37.31
N SER A 560 29.36 -27.19 36.57
CA SER A 560 30.19 -26.24 35.83
C SER A 560 31.04 -25.36 36.76
N LYS A 561 32.06 -24.70 36.20
CA LYS A 561 32.81 -23.65 36.90
C LYS A 561 32.15 -22.27 36.79
N SER A 562 31.06 -22.16 36.05
CA SER A 562 30.38 -20.88 35.74
C SER A 562 29.22 -20.62 36.70
N GLU A 563 29.34 -19.57 37.53
CA GLU A 563 28.23 -19.06 38.35
C GLU A 563 26.96 -18.81 37.52
N TRP A 564 27.10 -18.34 36.27
CA TRP A 564 25.95 -18.08 35.42
C TRP A 564 25.22 -19.34 34.95
N GLN A 565 25.94 -20.46 34.80
CA GLN A 565 25.32 -21.76 34.48
C GLN A 565 24.63 -22.36 35.70
N HIS A 566 25.21 -22.22 36.90
CA HIS A 566 24.51 -22.57 38.15
C HIS A 566 23.20 -21.80 38.28
N LEU A 567 23.22 -20.48 38.07
CA LEU A 567 22.01 -19.65 38.10
C LEU A 567 20.98 -20.11 37.07
N GLY A 568 21.41 -20.49 35.86
CA GLY A 568 20.53 -21.07 34.84
C GLY A 568 19.87 -22.38 35.28
N ALA A 569 20.62 -23.31 35.89
CA ALA A 569 20.06 -24.54 36.43
C ALA A 569 19.07 -24.29 37.59
N LEU A 570 19.36 -23.34 38.46
CA LEU A 570 18.47 -22.95 39.55
C LEU A 570 17.19 -22.29 39.03
N ASP A 571 17.26 -21.48 37.97
CA ASP A 571 16.10 -20.90 37.30
C ASP A 571 15.25 -22.00 36.62
N ILE A 572 15.86 -23.01 35.98
CA ILE A 572 15.15 -24.18 35.44
C ILE A 572 14.40 -24.92 36.56
N LEU A 573 15.05 -25.21 37.69
CA LEU A 573 14.41 -25.84 38.84
C LEU A 573 13.26 -24.99 39.39
N HIS A 574 13.38 -23.68 39.36
CA HIS A 574 12.32 -22.77 39.76
C HIS A 574 11.13 -22.78 38.80
N GLU A 575 11.36 -22.80 37.49
CA GLU A 575 10.27 -22.94 36.51
C GLU A 575 9.58 -24.31 36.61
N LEU A 576 10.34 -25.39 36.83
CA LEU A 576 9.78 -26.73 37.07
C LEU A 576 8.86 -26.77 38.29
N LYS A 577 9.17 -26.02 39.34
CA LYS A 577 8.34 -25.95 40.55
C LYS A 577 6.93 -25.44 40.25
N GLU A 578 6.81 -24.46 39.36
CA GLU A 578 5.53 -23.88 38.96
C GLU A 578 4.83 -24.71 37.86
N ALA A 579 5.58 -25.18 36.86
CA ALA A 579 5.02 -25.85 35.69
C ALA A 579 4.80 -27.36 35.88
N GLN A 580 5.70 -28.05 36.60
CA GLN A 580 5.71 -29.51 36.77
C GLN A 580 6.15 -29.93 38.20
N PRO A 581 5.31 -29.69 39.23
CA PRO A 581 5.70 -29.87 40.64
C PRO A 581 6.23 -31.28 40.99
N ALA A 582 5.69 -32.32 40.35
CA ALA A 582 6.14 -33.70 40.57
C ALA A 582 7.59 -33.93 40.13
N LYS A 583 7.99 -33.34 38.99
CA LYS A 583 9.36 -33.43 38.46
C LYS A 583 10.32 -32.55 39.28
N PHE A 584 9.87 -31.39 39.71
CA PHE A 584 10.63 -30.56 40.66
C PHE A 584 10.95 -31.32 41.95
N GLU A 585 9.98 -32.03 42.54
CA GLU A 585 10.21 -32.80 43.77
C GLU A 585 11.29 -33.88 43.63
N GLN A 586 11.46 -34.45 42.43
CA GLN A 586 12.52 -35.43 42.13
C GLN A 586 13.89 -34.77 41.98
N LEU A 587 13.95 -33.57 41.38
CA LEU A 587 15.20 -32.92 41.00
C LEU A 587 15.70 -31.86 41.99
N LYS A 588 14.86 -31.37 42.91
CA LYS A 588 15.16 -30.26 43.83
C LYS A 588 16.44 -30.47 44.66
N ASP A 589 16.74 -31.72 45.01
CA ASP A 589 17.90 -32.04 45.84
C ASP A 589 19.23 -31.91 45.08
N LYS A 590 19.22 -31.87 43.73
CA LYS A 590 20.42 -31.61 42.92
C LYS A 590 21.00 -30.23 43.19
N ALA A 591 20.19 -29.24 43.57
CA ALA A 591 20.67 -27.91 43.97
C ALA A 591 21.70 -27.95 45.12
N LYS A 592 21.71 -29.02 45.94
CA LYS A 592 22.67 -29.22 47.04
C LYS A 592 24.10 -29.52 46.57
N ILE A 593 24.31 -29.77 45.27
CA ILE A 593 25.65 -29.92 44.67
C ILE A 593 26.49 -28.64 44.88
N ILE A 594 25.84 -27.47 44.91
CA ILE A 594 26.49 -26.19 45.18
C ILE A 594 26.77 -26.05 46.67
N GLN A 595 27.99 -26.40 47.10
CA GLN A 595 28.38 -26.36 48.52
C GLN A 595 28.66 -24.95 49.06
N ASN A 596 29.16 -24.05 48.21
CA ASN A 596 29.51 -22.67 48.58
C ASN A 596 28.82 -21.67 47.62
N PRO A 597 27.50 -21.46 47.76
CA PRO A 597 26.76 -20.62 46.83
C PRO A 597 27.15 -19.15 46.94
N SER A 598 27.18 -18.45 45.80
CA SER A 598 27.26 -17.00 45.74
C SER A 598 26.01 -16.35 46.35
N ALA A 599 26.05 -15.04 46.60
CA ALA A 599 24.87 -14.30 47.09
C ALA A 599 23.66 -14.43 46.13
N LYS A 600 23.90 -14.56 44.82
CA LYS A 600 22.84 -14.74 43.82
C LYS A 600 22.30 -16.16 43.81
N GLU A 601 23.18 -17.15 43.87
CA GLU A 601 22.80 -18.57 43.92
C GLU A 601 22.02 -18.88 45.20
N GLN A 602 22.46 -18.35 46.35
CA GLN A 602 21.79 -18.50 47.63
C GLN A 602 20.36 -17.94 47.59
N LEU A 603 20.15 -16.81 46.89
CA LEU A 603 18.81 -16.22 46.73
C LEU A 603 17.87 -17.16 45.97
N LEU A 604 18.32 -17.78 44.87
CA LEU A 604 17.51 -18.73 44.11
C LEU A 604 17.29 -20.05 44.89
N ILE A 605 18.32 -20.61 45.54
CA ILE A 605 18.21 -21.81 46.38
C ILE A 605 17.17 -21.61 47.50
N ASN A 606 17.14 -20.42 48.11
CA ASN A 606 16.14 -20.08 49.12
C ASN A 606 14.71 -20.06 48.53
N LYS A 607 14.54 -19.54 47.31
CA LYS A 607 13.24 -19.55 46.59
C LYS A 607 12.76 -20.96 46.23
N LEU A 608 13.67 -21.89 45.91
CA LEU A 608 13.30 -23.29 45.67
C LEU A 608 12.68 -23.93 46.93
N SER A 609 13.19 -23.56 48.12
CA SER A 609 12.78 -24.12 49.41
C SER A 609 11.52 -23.49 50.03
N HIS A 610 11.17 -22.25 49.65
CA HIS A 610 10.00 -21.53 50.17
C HIS A 610 8.72 -21.86 49.36
N GLN A 611 7.64 -22.28 50.00
CA GLN A 611 6.31 -22.20 49.36
C GLN A 611 5.97 -20.72 49.16
N GLU A 612 5.64 -20.30 47.93
CA GLU A 612 5.32 -18.89 47.67
C GLU A 612 4.03 -18.50 48.39
N ASN A 613 4.14 -17.63 49.39
CA ASN A 613 3.00 -17.03 50.09
C ASN A 613 2.24 -16.00 49.24
N HIS A 614 2.75 -15.65 48.04
CA HIS A 614 2.19 -14.63 47.14
C HIS A 614 2.19 -15.18 45.71
N SER A 615 1.01 -15.49 45.16
CA SER A 615 0.84 -16.01 43.81
C SER A 615 -0.36 -15.36 43.13
N LEU A 616 -0.45 -15.50 41.81
CA LEU A 616 -1.63 -15.03 41.06
C LEU A 616 -2.93 -15.67 41.58
N LYS A 617 -2.86 -16.92 42.06
CA LYS A 617 -3.97 -17.66 42.67
C LYS A 617 -4.49 -17.05 43.97
N ASN A 618 -3.65 -16.36 44.75
CA ASN A 618 -4.06 -15.70 45.99
C ASN A 618 -4.11 -14.17 45.87
N GLY A 619 -4.19 -13.64 44.65
CA GLY A 619 -4.20 -12.20 44.39
C GLY A 619 -2.95 -11.49 44.88
N PHE A 620 -1.82 -12.22 44.97
CA PHE A 620 -0.57 -11.77 45.59
C PHE A 620 -0.72 -11.33 47.07
N ASN A 621 -1.80 -11.73 47.76
CA ASN A 621 -2.28 -11.15 49.03
C ASN A 621 -2.58 -9.64 48.97
N LEU A 622 -2.63 -9.04 47.78
CA LEU A 622 -3.09 -7.66 47.59
C LEU A 622 -4.61 -7.55 47.69
N PHE A 623 -5.30 -8.63 47.31
CA PHE A 623 -6.75 -8.77 47.43
C PHE A 623 -7.11 -10.27 47.49
N GLU A 624 -8.32 -10.58 47.97
CA GLU A 624 -8.88 -11.93 47.94
C GLU A 624 -9.66 -12.10 46.61
N PRO A 625 -9.19 -12.92 45.64
CA PRO A 625 -9.82 -13.02 44.32
C PRO A 625 -11.28 -13.52 44.36
N GLU A 626 -11.63 -14.35 45.35
CA GLU A 626 -12.99 -14.88 45.52
C GLU A 626 -13.93 -13.93 46.29
N LYS A 627 -13.43 -12.80 46.80
CA LYS A 627 -14.23 -11.85 47.57
C LYS A 627 -14.87 -10.83 46.63
N GLU A 628 -16.20 -10.87 46.49
CA GLU A 628 -16.94 -9.85 45.75
C GLU A 628 -16.67 -8.44 46.32
N SER A 629 -16.25 -7.52 45.46
CA SER A 629 -15.97 -6.15 45.85
C SER A 629 -17.26 -5.40 46.19
N LYS A 630 -17.34 -4.86 47.42
CA LYS A 630 -18.45 -3.99 47.84
C LYS A 630 -18.62 -2.75 46.96
N LEU A 631 -17.55 -2.30 46.27
CA LEU A 631 -17.63 -1.20 45.30
C LEU A 631 -18.48 -1.56 44.08
N LEU A 632 -18.52 -2.84 43.68
CA LEU A 632 -19.35 -3.33 42.57
C LEU A 632 -20.81 -3.59 42.97
N ALA A 633 -21.08 -3.72 44.28
CA ALA A 633 -22.43 -3.91 44.82
C ALA A 633 -23.20 -2.59 45.01
N ALA A 634 -22.52 -1.44 44.95
CA ALA A 634 -23.15 -0.14 45.02
C ALA A 634 -23.84 0.18 43.67
N LYS A 635 -25.16 0.00 43.60
CA LYS A 635 -25.96 0.64 42.54
C LYS A 635 -25.76 2.14 42.66
N THR A 636 -24.99 2.71 41.75
CA THR A 636 -24.88 4.16 41.66
C THR A 636 -26.14 4.62 40.93
N ASP A 637 -27.03 5.33 41.61
CA ASP A 637 -28.14 6.07 40.97
C ASP A 637 -27.52 7.23 40.17
N VAL A 638 -26.83 6.92 39.07
CA VAL A 638 -26.38 7.92 38.11
C VAL A 638 -27.64 8.40 37.41
N LYS A 639 -28.05 9.64 37.69
CA LYS A 639 -29.14 10.28 36.97
C LYS A 639 -28.79 10.27 35.47
N GLN A 640 -29.55 9.54 34.67
CA GLN A 640 -29.43 9.60 33.22
C GLN A 640 -29.84 11.00 32.77
N ILE A 641 -28.92 11.73 32.14
CA ILE A 641 -29.19 13.02 31.51
C ILE A 641 -29.26 12.75 30.00
N PRO A 642 -30.43 12.93 29.35
CA PRO A 642 -30.55 12.82 27.90
C PRO A 642 -29.58 13.77 27.20
N LEU A 643 -28.93 13.33 26.11
CA LEU A 643 -27.99 14.20 25.39
C LEU A 643 -28.68 15.45 24.82
N GLU A 644 -29.96 15.39 24.49
CA GLU A 644 -30.76 16.55 24.07
C GLU A 644 -30.79 17.69 25.11
N GLU A 645 -30.68 17.39 26.41
CA GLU A 645 -30.57 18.40 27.47
C GLU A 645 -29.18 19.06 27.51
N LEU A 646 -28.16 18.38 26.97
CA LEU A 646 -26.78 18.87 26.91
C LEU A 646 -26.48 19.57 25.57
N LEU A 647 -27.08 19.10 24.47
CA LEU A 647 -26.87 19.55 23.10
C LEU A 647 -27.91 20.61 22.67
N THR A 648 -27.85 21.77 23.31
CA THR A 648 -28.89 22.80 23.23
C THR A 648 -28.60 23.91 22.20
N MET A 649 -27.51 23.85 21.44
CA MET A 649 -27.15 24.89 20.48
C MET A 649 -28.17 24.96 19.32
N PRO A 650 -28.73 26.12 18.95
CA PRO A 650 -29.71 26.20 17.86
C PRO A 650 -29.12 25.82 16.50
N GLU A 651 -29.90 25.14 15.63
CA GLU A 651 -29.44 24.75 14.28
C GLU A 651 -28.96 25.95 13.45
N ASP A 652 -29.68 27.07 13.48
CA ASP A 652 -29.29 28.29 12.75
C ASP A 652 -27.91 28.81 13.18
N ARG A 653 -27.57 28.65 14.47
CA ARG A 653 -26.25 29.02 15.00
C ARG A 653 -25.17 28.08 14.46
N MET A 654 -25.44 26.78 14.40
CA MET A 654 -24.52 25.80 13.80
C MET A 654 -24.30 26.10 12.32
N ARG A 655 -25.39 26.26 11.54
CA ARG A 655 -25.33 26.56 10.10
C ARG A 655 -24.50 27.81 9.84
N LYS A 656 -24.72 28.89 10.62
CA LYS A 656 -23.94 30.13 10.49
C LYS A 656 -22.43 29.92 10.70
N ILE A 657 -22.03 29.11 11.69
CA ILE A 657 -20.62 28.83 11.96
C ILE A 657 -20.02 27.98 10.83
N LEU A 658 -20.72 26.93 10.41
CA LEU A 658 -20.23 26.02 9.38
C LEU A 658 -20.13 26.70 8.00
N THR A 659 -21.13 27.52 7.63
CA THR A 659 -21.09 28.34 6.41
C THR A 659 -19.92 29.31 6.44
N GLY A 660 -19.72 30.04 7.54
CA GLY A 660 -18.64 31.04 7.58
C GLY A 660 -17.24 30.41 7.53
N LEU A 661 -17.05 29.21 8.08
CA LEU A 661 -15.80 28.46 7.88
C LEU A 661 -15.62 28.04 6.42
N SER A 662 -16.68 27.53 5.77
CA SER A 662 -16.64 27.18 4.36
C SER A 662 -16.35 28.39 3.46
N GLU A 663 -16.90 29.57 3.78
CA GLU A 663 -16.63 30.82 3.06
C GLU A 663 -15.17 31.27 3.27
N ALA A 664 -14.64 31.17 4.49
CA ALA A 664 -13.23 31.48 4.77
C ALA A 664 -12.28 30.56 3.97
N VAL A 665 -12.60 29.26 3.89
CA VAL A 665 -11.85 28.33 3.02
C VAL A 665 -11.97 28.76 1.55
N HIS A 666 -13.17 29.14 1.09
CA HIS A 666 -13.37 29.62 -0.28
C HIS A 666 -12.49 30.83 -0.60
N GLU A 667 -12.41 31.82 0.29
CA GLU A 667 -11.61 33.03 0.10
C GLU A 667 -10.11 32.71 -0.04
N HIS A 668 -9.62 31.71 0.70
CA HIS A 668 -8.22 31.30 0.71
C HIS A 668 -7.93 30.06 -0.13
N ARG A 669 -8.87 29.62 -0.96
CA ARG A 669 -8.80 28.33 -1.68
C ARG A 669 -7.58 28.19 -2.60
N GLU A 670 -7.02 29.30 -3.08
CA GLU A 670 -5.86 29.32 -3.97
C GLU A 670 -4.52 29.42 -3.19
N PHE A 671 -4.55 29.36 -1.86
CA PHE A 671 -3.35 29.39 -1.03
C PHE A 671 -2.61 28.05 -1.13
N GLU A 672 -1.35 28.12 -1.53
CA GLU A 672 -0.43 26.97 -1.58
C GLU A 672 0.34 26.83 -0.26
N TYR A 673 0.48 25.60 0.21
CA TYR A 673 1.29 25.29 1.39
C TYR A 673 2.02 23.95 1.21
N GLU A 674 3.20 23.83 1.83
CA GLU A 674 3.97 22.59 1.83
C GLU A 674 3.59 21.72 3.03
N MET A 675 3.53 20.41 2.79
CA MET A 675 3.33 19.38 3.81
C MET A 675 4.39 18.31 3.65
N ASP A 676 4.92 17.82 4.77
CA ASP A 676 5.81 16.66 4.78
C ASP A 676 4.96 15.39 4.98
N TRP A 677 5.01 14.50 4.00
CA TRP A 677 4.40 13.18 4.06
C TRP A 677 5.49 12.12 4.01
N TYR A 678 5.83 11.57 5.17
CA TYR A 678 6.85 10.50 5.31
C TYR A 678 8.21 10.86 4.67
N GLY A 679 8.66 12.11 4.79
CA GLY A 679 9.93 12.59 4.24
C GLY A 679 9.84 13.09 2.79
N SER A 680 8.65 13.04 2.17
CA SER A 680 8.36 13.67 0.88
C SER A 680 7.62 14.98 1.11
N LYS A 681 8.10 16.08 0.50
CA LYS A 681 7.39 17.36 0.55
C LYS A 681 6.39 17.46 -0.58
N GLU A 682 5.12 17.60 -0.24
CA GLU A 682 4.04 17.86 -1.19
C GLU A 682 3.55 19.31 -1.06
N THR A 683 3.40 20.00 -2.18
CA THR A 683 2.72 21.31 -2.22
C THR A 683 1.24 21.07 -2.47
N LEU A 684 0.40 21.50 -1.54
CA LEU A 684 -1.06 21.36 -1.62
C LEU A 684 -1.73 22.73 -1.75
N LEU A 685 -2.89 22.73 -2.40
CA LEU A 685 -3.76 23.89 -2.52
C LEU A 685 -4.90 23.77 -1.49
N LEU A 686 -5.05 24.77 -0.63
CA LEU A 686 -6.00 24.76 0.50
C LEU A 686 -7.43 24.41 0.10
N GLY A 687 -7.89 24.91 -1.05
CA GLY A 687 -9.23 24.65 -1.57
C GLY A 687 -9.44 23.25 -2.13
N ALA A 688 -8.37 22.58 -2.55
CA ALA A 688 -8.42 21.19 -3.01
C ALA A 688 -8.36 20.25 -1.82
N GLU A 689 -7.44 20.52 -0.88
CA GLU A 689 -7.19 19.66 0.26
C GLU A 689 -6.57 20.44 1.43
N LEU A 690 -7.05 20.17 2.64
CA LEU A 690 -6.47 20.66 3.89
C LEU A 690 -6.19 19.46 4.78
N ARG A 691 -4.91 19.17 5.04
CA ARG A 691 -4.51 18.17 6.04
C ARG A 691 -3.57 18.78 7.08
N ARG A 692 -3.42 18.04 8.17
CA ARG A 692 -2.46 18.32 9.22
C ARG A 692 -1.18 17.55 8.99
N ASP A 693 -0.12 18.12 9.53
CA ASP A 693 1.17 17.48 9.60
C ASP A 693 1.13 16.34 10.64
N PHE A 694 1.19 15.08 10.18
CA PHE A 694 1.21 13.89 11.04
C PHE A 694 2.65 13.39 11.24
N ILE A 695 3.56 14.27 11.67
CA ILE A 695 4.90 13.85 12.08
C ILE A 695 4.81 13.32 13.52
N ASN A 696 5.14 12.04 13.71
CA ASN A 696 5.25 11.37 15.02
C ASN A 696 6.48 11.86 15.82
N GLU A 697 6.58 13.17 16.05
CA GLU A 697 7.60 13.76 16.93
C GLU A 697 6.93 14.45 18.12
N GLU A 698 7.56 14.37 19.30
CA GLU A 698 7.07 15.01 20.54
C GLU A 698 6.94 16.54 20.42
N ASP A 699 7.51 17.15 19.36
CA ASP A 699 7.54 18.59 19.06
C ASP A 699 6.58 19.04 17.93
N SER A 700 5.68 18.18 17.44
CA SER A 700 4.71 18.56 16.38
C SER A 700 3.77 19.69 16.84
N LYS A 701 3.52 20.69 15.98
CA LYS A 701 2.50 21.73 16.22
C LYS A 701 1.13 21.08 16.44
N ARG A 702 0.32 21.62 17.35
CA ARG A 702 -1.02 21.12 17.69
C ARG A 702 -2.08 22.17 17.43
N GLY A 703 -3.33 21.72 17.38
CA GLY A 703 -4.48 22.60 17.18
C GLY A 703 -4.39 23.43 15.91
N LEU A 704 -4.87 24.68 15.92
CA LEU A 704 -4.88 25.52 14.72
C LEU A 704 -3.49 25.80 14.17
N ASP A 705 -2.46 25.84 15.02
CA ASP A 705 -1.07 26.05 14.59
C ASP A 705 -0.51 24.90 13.74
N SER A 706 -1.19 23.74 13.75
CA SER A 706 -0.88 22.61 12.86
C SER A 706 -1.42 22.78 11.43
N LEU A 707 -2.27 23.78 11.19
CA LEU A 707 -2.85 24.08 9.88
C LEU A 707 -2.14 25.27 9.20
N PRO A 708 -2.13 25.34 7.86
CA PRO A 708 -1.77 26.57 7.16
C PRO A 708 -2.74 27.70 7.53
N LEU A 709 -2.26 28.94 7.54
CA LEU A 709 -3.05 30.14 7.88
C LEU A 709 -3.74 30.10 9.26
N PRO A 710 -3.02 29.75 10.36
CA PRO A 710 -3.63 29.62 11.69
C PRO A 710 -4.31 30.91 12.16
N GLU A 711 -3.81 32.07 11.75
CA GLU A 711 -4.39 33.38 12.10
C GLU A 711 -5.75 33.61 11.46
N VAL A 712 -6.01 33.05 10.26
CA VAL A 712 -7.31 33.16 9.57
C VAL A 712 -8.36 32.41 10.38
N TRP A 713 -8.09 31.16 10.75
CA TRP A 713 -9.01 30.33 11.54
C TRP A 713 -9.22 30.91 12.93
N SER A 714 -8.14 31.32 13.60
CA SER A 714 -8.22 31.96 14.92
C SER A 714 -9.06 33.24 14.88
N SER A 715 -8.89 34.06 13.83
CA SER A 715 -9.66 35.29 13.65
C SER A 715 -11.14 35.01 13.40
N TYR A 716 -11.44 33.98 12.61
CA TYR A 716 -12.81 33.53 12.37
C TYR A 716 -13.51 33.14 13.69
N PHE A 717 -12.90 32.27 14.50
CA PHE A 717 -13.50 31.83 15.76
C PHE A 717 -13.64 32.96 16.78
N LYS A 718 -12.66 33.87 16.86
CA LYS A 718 -12.72 35.08 17.69
C LYS A 718 -13.87 36.01 17.25
N SER A 719 -13.97 36.30 15.95
CA SER A 719 -15.02 37.19 15.42
C SER A 719 -16.43 36.62 15.59
N THR A 720 -16.57 35.30 15.55
CA THR A 720 -17.85 34.59 15.70
C THR A 720 -18.26 34.43 17.17
N SER A 721 -17.33 34.72 18.10
CA SER A 721 -17.51 34.59 19.55
C SER A 721 -18.05 33.20 19.93
N ILE A 722 -17.44 32.15 19.39
CA ILE A 722 -17.82 30.77 19.68
C ILE A 722 -17.36 30.37 21.09
N THR A 723 -18.20 29.65 21.83
CA THR A 723 -17.87 29.13 23.16
C THR A 723 -17.31 27.70 23.09
N VAL A 724 -16.50 27.28 24.07
CA VAL A 724 -15.98 25.90 24.17
C VAL A 724 -17.12 24.87 24.10
N ARG A 725 -18.25 25.16 24.76
CA ARG A 725 -19.44 24.31 24.71
C ARG A 725 -19.98 24.14 23.28
N GLU A 726 -20.09 25.24 22.51
CA GLU A 726 -20.55 25.19 21.12
C GLU A 726 -19.58 24.41 20.23
N VAL A 727 -18.26 24.52 20.45
CA VAL A 727 -17.24 23.74 19.73
C VAL A 727 -17.40 22.25 20.02
N MET A 728 -17.46 21.87 21.30
CA MET A 728 -17.65 20.48 21.71
C MET A 728 -18.95 19.89 21.13
N GLU A 729 -20.03 20.67 21.14
CA GLU A 729 -21.31 20.26 20.58
C GLU A 729 -21.21 20.05 19.05
N LEU A 730 -20.63 21.00 18.30
CA LEU A 730 -20.40 20.85 16.85
C LEU A 730 -19.55 19.62 16.51
N VAL A 731 -18.42 19.42 17.19
CA VAL A 731 -17.56 18.26 16.95
C VAL A 731 -18.27 16.96 17.30
N LEU A 732 -19.06 16.94 18.36
CA LEU A 732 -19.88 15.77 18.68
C LEU A 732 -20.87 15.46 17.55
N TYR A 733 -21.59 16.46 17.01
CA TYR A 733 -22.48 16.25 15.86
C TYR A 733 -21.73 15.70 14.65
N LEU A 734 -20.52 16.19 14.35
CA LEU A 734 -19.68 15.67 13.27
C LEU A 734 -19.23 14.22 13.52
N LYS A 735 -18.92 13.85 14.77
CA LYS A 735 -18.57 12.46 15.13
C LYS A 735 -19.79 11.53 15.14
N LEU A 736 -20.98 12.06 15.37
CA LEU A 736 -22.25 11.33 15.31
C LEU A 736 -22.75 11.09 13.89
N ASP A 737 -22.00 11.49 12.86
CA ASP A 737 -22.26 11.13 11.46
C ASP A 737 -22.41 9.61 11.28
N TYR A 738 -21.61 8.78 11.98
CA TYR A 738 -21.78 7.32 11.95
C TYR A 738 -23.14 6.87 12.52
N VAL A 739 -23.64 7.52 13.56
CA VAL A 739 -24.96 7.23 14.14
C VAL A 739 -26.05 7.68 13.18
N TYR A 740 -25.91 8.86 12.58
CA TYR A 740 -26.79 9.34 11.52
C TYR A 740 -26.86 8.37 10.35
N ARG A 741 -25.71 7.97 9.79
CA ARG A 741 -25.68 7.06 8.65
C ARG A 741 -26.28 5.69 9.02
N TYR A 742 -26.03 5.20 10.23
CA TYR A 742 -26.63 3.94 10.70
C TYR A 742 -28.15 4.05 10.83
N TYR A 743 -28.64 5.14 11.43
CA TYR A 743 -30.08 5.36 11.69
C TYR A 743 -30.87 5.65 10.42
N SER A 744 -30.31 6.49 9.53
CA SER A 744 -30.94 6.88 8.26
C SER A 744 -30.83 5.81 7.16
N GLY A 745 -30.22 4.65 7.46
CA GLY A 745 -30.03 3.58 6.48
C GLY A 745 -29.03 3.93 5.38
N LYS A 746 -28.11 4.87 5.64
CA LYS A 746 -26.99 5.24 4.76
C LYS A 746 -25.71 4.42 5.04
N LEU A 747 -25.71 3.48 6.00
CA LEU A 747 -24.61 2.52 6.20
C LEU A 747 -24.89 1.19 5.47
N ASP A 748 -25.02 1.27 4.14
CA ASP A 748 -25.19 0.09 3.28
C ASP A 748 -24.11 -0.98 3.53
N TYR A 749 -22.88 -0.56 3.87
CA TYR A 749 -21.77 -1.47 4.14
C TYR A 749 -22.03 -2.41 5.33
N TRP A 750 -22.75 -1.98 6.37
CA TRP A 750 -23.05 -2.82 7.54
C TRP A 750 -24.03 -3.93 7.17
N GLU A 751 -25.06 -3.57 6.42
CA GLU A 751 -26.08 -4.51 5.94
C GLU A 751 -25.49 -5.51 4.95
N ARG A 752 -24.59 -5.05 4.08
CA ARG A 752 -23.80 -5.88 3.16
C ARG A 752 -22.91 -6.89 3.89
N ASN A 753 -22.42 -6.56 5.07
CA ASN A 753 -21.68 -7.46 5.97
C ASN A 753 -22.58 -8.28 6.92
N GLY A 754 -23.91 -8.25 6.73
CA GLY A 754 -24.86 -9.03 7.52
C GLY A 754 -25.19 -8.44 8.90
N LEU A 755 -24.79 -7.21 9.19
CA LEU A 755 -25.22 -6.49 10.39
C LEU A 755 -26.66 -6.01 10.20
N LYS A 756 -27.51 -6.29 11.18
CA LYS A 756 -28.92 -5.88 11.14
C LYS A 756 -29.07 -4.41 11.51
N ARG A 757 -29.97 -3.70 10.80
CA ARG A 757 -30.46 -2.36 11.20
C ARG A 757 -30.92 -2.37 12.66
N ALA A 758 -30.81 -1.22 13.33
CA ALA A 758 -31.44 -1.03 14.62
C ALA A 758 -32.96 -1.06 14.44
N THR A 759 -33.60 -2.14 14.89
CA THR A 759 -35.05 -2.31 14.88
C THR A 759 -35.55 -2.64 16.28
N GLY A 760 -36.82 -2.32 16.57
CA GLY A 760 -37.42 -2.52 17.89
C GLY A 760 -36.67 -1.72 18.96
N TRP A 761 -36.38 -2.35 20.10
CA TRP A 761 -35.76 -1.69 21.26
C TRP A 761 -34.44 -0.99 20.96
N ARG A 762 -33.67 -1.44 19.95
CA ARG A 762 -32.39 -0.78 19.57
C ARG A 762 -32.63 0.57 18.91
N LYS A 763 -33.73 0.69 18.16
CA LYS A 763 -34.12 1.95 17.54
C LYS A 763 -34.62 2.90 18.62
N GLU A 764 -35.52 2.42 19.47
CA GLU A 764 -36.06 3.16 20.61
C GLU A 764 -34.93 3.67 21.52
N PHE A 765 -33.93 2.82 21.82
CA PHE A 765 -32.77 3.22 22.61
C PHE A 765 -31.93 4.33 21.96
N LEU A 766 -31.77 4.33 20.63
CA LEU A 766 -31.03 5.38 19.93
C LEU A 766 -31.83 6.69 19.87
N GLU A 767 -33.13 6.61 19.66
CA GLU A 767 -34.06 7.75 19.70
C GLU A 767 -34.11 8.38 21.10
N ASP A 768 -34.06 7.56 22.17
CA ASP A 768 -34.01 8.03 23.55
C ASP A 768 -32.66 8.65 23.93
N LEU A 769 -31.56 8.16 23.33
CA LEU A 769 -30.21 8.57 23.72
C LEU A 769 -29.71 9.81 22.97
N TYR A 770 -30.04 9.94 21.68
CA TYR A 770 -29.45 10.95 20.79
C TYR A 770 -30.52 11.83 20.14
N PRO A 771 -30.25 13.14 19.90
CA PRO A 771 -31.15 14.03 19.16
C PRO A 771 -31.08 13.75 17.64
N LEU A 772 -31.56 12.59 17.20
CA LEU A 772 -31.34 12.04 15.84
C LEU A 772 -31.78 12.96 14.71
N GLU A 773 -32.94 13.63 14.83
CA GLU A 773 -33.44 14.58 13.81
C GLU A 773 -32.45 15.74 13.59
N LYS A 774 -31.92 16.28 14.70
CA LYS A 774 -30.94 17.38 14.65
C LYS A 774 -29.60 16.91 14.10
N ILE A 775 -29.14 15.70 14.45
CA ILE A 775 -27.93 15.09 13.88
C ILE A 775 -28.09 14.94 12.36
N GLU A 776 -29.24 14.45 11.90
CA GLU A 776 -29.54 14.31 10.47
C GLU A 776 -29.53 15.66 9.74
N ASN A 777 -30.15 16.68 10.31
CA ASN A 777 -30.21 18.02 9.72
C ASN A 777 -28.82 18.65 9.58
N VAL A 778 -27.97 18.53 10.60
CA VAL A 778 -26.59 19.04 10.59
C VAL A 778 -25.72 18.26 9.61
N SER A 779 -25.83 16.93 9.59
CA SER A 779 -25.05 16.07 8.69
C SER A 779 -25.39 16.35 7.22
N LYS A 780 -26.67 16.44 6.87
CA LYS A 780 -27.12 16.83 5.51
C LYS A 780 -26.66 18.23 5.12
N PHE A 781 -26.58 19.15 6.08
CA PHE A 781 -26.10 20.49 5.82
C PHE A 781 -24.59 20.50 5.54
N MET A 782 -23.81 19.72 6.29
CA MET A 782 -22.38 19.55 6.04
C MET A 782 -22.11 19.01 4.62
N GLU A 783 -22.89 18.02 4.15
CA GLU A 783 -22.82 17.48 2.78
C GLU A 783 -23.09 18.55 1.68
N GLN A 784 -23.71 19.69 2.02
CA GLN A 784 -24.02 20.77 1.07
C GLN A 784 -22.95 21.86 1.02
N LEU A 785 -21.97 21.85 1.93
CA LEU A 785 -20.91 22.85 1.95
C LEU A 785 -19.86 22.54 0.89
N ALA A 786 -19.39 23.57 0.19
CA ALA A 786 -18.37 23.42 -0.86
C ALA A 786 -17.03 22.88 -0.32
N TYR A 787 -16.74 23.08 0.96
CA TYR A 787 -15.47 22.73 1.61
C TYR A 787 -15.68 21.94 2.90
N SER A 788 -16.58 20.95 2.87
CA SER A 788 -16.99 20.21 4.06
C SER A 788 -15.84 19.55 4.82
N ASP A 789 -14.83 19.04 4.10
CA ASP A 789 -13.71 18.32 4.72
C ASP A 789 -12.69 19.27 5.35
N GLN A 790 -12.39 20.38 4.69
CA GLN A 790 -11.58 21.46 5.27
C GLN A 790 -12.24 22.02 6.54
N VAL A 791 -13.57 22.19 6.53
CA VAL A 791 -14.33 22.64 7.72
C VAL A 791 -14.20 21.63 8.87
N LYS A 792 -14.28 20.32 8.61
CA LYS A 792 -14.07 19.27 9.62
C LYS A 792 -12.66 19.35 10.22
N GLU A 793 -11.66 19.55 9.38
CA GLU A 793 -10.27 19.66 9.83
C GLU A 793 -10.03 20.90 10.68
N ILE A 794 -10.53 22.06 10.27
CA ILE A 794 -10.41 23.31 11.05
C ILE A 794 -11.10 23.19 12.41
N LEU A 795 -12.30 22.60 12.46
CA LEU A 795 -13.02 22.39 13.72
C LEU A 795 -12.31 21.40 14.64
N SER A 796 -11.80 20.30 14.08
CA SER A 796 -11.07 19.33 14.89
C SER A 796 -9.74 19.88 15.39
N ALA A 797 -9.07 20.77 14.64
CA ALA A 797 -7.87 21.47 15.09
C ALA A 797 -8.20 22.46 16.21
N TYR A 798 -9.23 23.28 16.03
CA TYR A 798 -9.65 24.22 17.08
C TYR A 798 -10.07 23.55 18.39
N THR A 799 -10.58 22.32 18.33
CA THR A 799 -10.96 21.54 19.52
C THR A 799 -9.76 21.10 20.36
N GLU A 800 -8.56 21.02 19.78
CA GLU A 800 -7.33 20.76 20.55
C GLU A 800 -6.85 22.01 21.30
N ASP A 801 -7.22 23.21 20.83
CA ASP A 801 -6.88 24.49 21.46
C ASP A 801 -7.91 24.95 22.52
N ALA A 802 -9.15 24.47 22.41
CA ALA A 802 -10.31 24.86 23.22
C ALA A 802 -10.49 23.98 24.47
#